data_AF-A0A5J5BFQ1-F1
#
_entry.id   AF-A0A5J5BFQ1-F1
#
_cell.length_a   1.000
_cell.length_b   1.000
_cell.length_c   1.000
_cell.angle_alpha   90.00
_cell.angle_beta   90.00
_cell.angle_gamma   90.00
#
_symmetry.space_group_name_H-M   'P 1'
#
loop_
_entity.id
_entity.type
_entity.pdbx_description
1 polymer ?
#
loop_
_entity_poly.entity_id
_entity_poly.type
_entity_poly.pdbx_seq_one_letter_code
_entity_poly.pdbx_strand_id
1 'polypeptide(L)'
;MAAALQLNVRSFKPLQFLSESVTKHSPKQVAVQCSATSPSKSYTITLLPGDGIGPEVISVAKNVLEVAGSLEGIEFWFKEMPVGGAALDLTGVPLPEETLSTAKQSDAVLLGAIGGYKWDNNEKHLKPETGLLQLREGLQVFANLRPASVLPQLVDASTLKKEVAEGVDLMVVRELTGGIYFGKPRGFSTNENGEEIGFNTEVYAAYEIDRIARVAFETARKRRGKLCSVDKANVLEASMLWRKRVMAIASEYPDVELSHMYVDNAAMQLVRNPKQFDTIVTNNIFGDILSDEASMITGSIGMLPSASLGELGPGLFEPIHGSAPDIAGQDKANPLATVLSAAMLLKYGLGEEKAAQRIENAVLDTLNRGFRTGDICSAGNQLVGCKEMGEEVLKSIDTKIPAAVRDIFMLIKVQTASQGTYVIIFSSLFLKSQNCIINQKAFLRSSLFHESRPSFASPNLLFLTSINPRLSLIFLIYTKGKSGLMDDLPDQLVWEILDRIKKTIDRNSASLACKRLHELDNRQRKSLRVGCGLDPANEALMCLCNRFPNLIKVEITYSGWMSKLGKQLDDLGLLILSNNCLFLTDLTLSYCTFITDAGLSYLASCSKLSALKLNFTPRITGCGILSLVVGCKNLTVLHLIRCLNVSSVEWLEYLGKLEMLEELSIKNCRAIGEWDLIKLGSGWRKLKRLQFEVDANYRYMKVYDHLAVDRWQKWWVPCESMQELSLVNCIISPGRGLACILGKCKNLEKIHLDICVGLRDCDIICLAQKSSNLRSISLRVPSDFSLPVLVNNPLRLTDESLKAVAQNCSRLESVRLSFSDGEFPSFSSFTLNGILTLIQMCPIRELALDHVYSFNDIGMEALCSAQYLQTLELVRCQEISDEGLQLVSQFPQLCVLRLSKCLGVTDDGLKPLVGSYKLELLAVDDCPQISERGVQGAAKSVTFKQDLSWMY
;
A
#
# COMPACT_ATOMS: atom_id res chain seq x y z
N MET A 1 24.48 -34.84 44.45
CA MET A 1 25.76 -35.47 44.06
C MET A 1 25.45 -36.80 43.38
N ALA A 2 26.17 -37.17 42.32
CA ALA A 2 26.25 -38.53 41.73
C ALA A 2 24.95 -39.20 41.19
N ALA A 3 24.98 -40.10 40.21
CA ALA A 3 25.95 -40.30 39.13
C ALA A 3 25.36 -41.15 37.96
N ALA A 4 25.53 -40.65 36.73
CA ALA A 4 26.02 -41.32 35.51
C ALA A 4 25.45 -42.66 34.93
N LEU A 5 25.68 -42.81 33.61
CA LEU A 5 25.83 -44.05 32.79
C LEU A 5 24.61 -44.77 32.15
N GLN A 6 24.35 -44.38 30.89
CA GLN A 6 24.48 -45.20 29.66
C GLN A 6 23.59 -46.44 29.31
N LEU A 7 22.96 -46.32 28.12
CA LEU A 7 22.96 -47.26 26.96
C LEU A 7 22.04 -48.52 26.86
N ASN A 8 20.92 -48.33 26.13
CA ASN A 8 20.71 -48.80 24.72
C ASN A 8 20.12 -50.23 24.36
N VAL A 9 19.35 -50.23 23.24
CA VAL A 9 18.94 -51.33 22.30
C VAL A 9 17.73 -52.28 22.57
N ARG A 10 16.65 -52.01 21.81
CA ARG A 10 15.63 -52.85 21.11
C ARG A 10 15.62 -54.40 21.18
N SER A 11 14.40 -55.01 21.19
CA SER A 11 13.89 -56.04 20.21
C SER A 11 12.52 -56.67 20.66
N PHE A 12 11.85 -57.60 19.94
CA PHE A 12 11.13 -57.44 18.64
C PHE A 12 10.08 -58.58 18.39
N LYS A 13 8.76 -58.27 18.39
CA LYS A 13 7.58 -59.00 17.79
C LYS A 13 7.11 -60.44 18.24
N PRO A 14 5.86 -60.86 17.89
CA PRO A 14 5.17 -62.08 18.38
C PRO A 14 4.55 -63.04 17.30
N LEU A 15 3.81 -64.07 17.75
CA LEU A 15 2.87 -65.03 17.07
C LEU A 15 1.78 -65.46 18.12
N GLN A 16 0.66 -66.20 17.94
CA GLN A 16 -0.12 -66.98 16.94
C GLN A 16 -1.56 -67.23 17.56
N PHE A 17 -2.64 -67.89 17.06
CA PHE A 17 -3.09 -68.57 15.81
C PHE A 17 -4.65 -68.77 15.83
N LEU A 18 -5.31 -68.97 14.66
CA LEU A 18 -6.44 -69.89 14.24
C LEU A 18 -7.66 -70.25 15.18
N SER A 19 -8.86 -70.70 14.74
CA SER A 19 -9.48 -71.04 13.41
C SER A 19 -11.04 -71.19 13.45
N GLU A 20 -11.73 -70.94 12.32
CA GLU A 20 -12.90 -71.63 11.65
C GLU A 20 -14.10 -72.26 12.46
N SER A 21 -15.33 -72.54 11.96
CA SER A 21 -15.89 -72.80 10.60
C SER A 21 -17.42 -72.46 10.43
N VAL A 22 -18.19 -73.12 9.54
CA VAL A 22 -19.44 -72.60 8.88
C VAL A 22 -20.57 -73.66 8.63
N THR A 23 -21.87 -73.29 8.67
CA THR A 23 -22.96 -73.87 7.78
C THR A 23 -24.30 -73.08 7.72
N LYS A 24 -25.27 -73.52 6.89
CA LYS A 24 -26.54 -72.85 6.46
C LYS A 24 -27.78 -73.34 7.26
N HIS A 25 -29.05 -72.87 7.15
CA HIS A 25 -29.82 -72.16 6.10
C HIS A 25 -30.93 -71.22 6.68
N SER A 26 -31.71 -70.56 5.81
CA SER A 26 -32.62 -69.40 6.05
C SER A 26 -34.08 -69.76 6.42
N PRO A 27 -34.84 -68.89 7.12
CA PRO A 27 -35.48 -67.71 6.47
C PRO A 27 -35.28 -66.37 7.23
N LYS A 28 -35.74 -65.25 6.63
CA LYS A 28 -35.50 -63.88 7.11
C LYS A 28 -36.37 -63.47 8.31
N GLN A 29 -35.78 -63.38 9.50
CA GLN A 29 -36.11 -62.36 10.51
C GLN A 29 -34.80 -61.83 11.10
N VAL A 30 -34.70 -60.52 11.31
CA VAL A 30 -33.45 -59.86 11.74
C VAL A 30 -33.43 -59.78 13.27
N ALA A 31 -32.69 -60.67 13.91
CA ALA A 31 -32.34 -60.58 15.32
C ALA A 31 -30.90 -60.05 15.47
N VAL A 32 -30.73 -59.07 16.35
CA VAL A 32 -29.47 -58.37 16.61
C VAL A 32 -28.42 -59.32 17.20
N GLN A 33 -27.15 -59.17 16.79
CA GLN A 33 -26.02 -59.75 17.51
C GLN A 33 -24.97 -58.65 17.74
N CYS A 34 -24.58 -58.45 19.00
CA CYS A 34 -23.75 -57.33 19.41
C CYS A 34 -22.28 -57.53 19.04
N SER A 35 -21.69 -56.58 18.30
CA SER A 35 -20.24 -56.48 18.14
C SER A 35 -19.62 -55.87 19.39
N ALA A 36 -18.62 -56.53 19.99
CA ALA A 36 -17.86 -55.95 21.08
C ALA A 36 -17.15 -54.66 20.62
N THR A 37 -17.27 -53.59 21.41
CA THR A 37 -16.61 -52.31 21.15
C THR A 37 -15.11 -52.41 21.37
N SER A 38 -14.35 -51.79 20.47
CA SER A 38 -12.97 -51.37 20.77
C SER A 38 -12.97 -50.47 22.01
N PRO A 39 -11.91 -50.47 22.85
CA PRO A 39 -11.83 -49.55 23.96
C PRO A 39 -11.87 -48.10 23.44
N SER A 40 -12.86 -47.31 23.88
CA SER A 40 -12.90 -45.88 23.58
C SER A 40 -11.73 -45.18 24.27
N LYS A 41 -11.13 -44.20 23.59
CA LYS A 41 -10.28 -43.22 24.26
C LYS A 41 -11.20 -42.23 24.96
N SER A 42 -10.96 -41.94 26.23
CA SER A 42 -11.78 -41.03 27.02
C SER A 42 -10.92 -39.88 27.53
N TYR A 43 -11.34 -38.64 27.28
CA TYR A 43 -10.63 -37.43 27.72
C TYR A 43 -11.55 -36.50 28.52
N THR A 44 -11.01 -35.84 29.52
CA THR A 44 -11.69 -34.81 30.31
C THR A 44 -11.36 -33.43 29.74
N ILE A 45 -12.36 -32.64 29.38
CA ILE A 45 -12.19 -31.32 28.77
C ILE A 45 -12.81 -30.27 29.68
N THR A 46 -12.02 -29.30 30.14
CA THR A 46 -12.57 -28.12 30.83
C THR A 46 -13.09 -27.15 29.79
N LEU A 47 -14.37 -26.79 29.85
CA LEU A 47 -14.95 -25.74 29.03
C LEU A 47 -15.01 -24.44 29.84
N LEU A 48 -14.55 -23.35 29.23
CA LEU A 48 -14.56 -22.01 29.82
C LEU A 48 -15.35 -21.07 28.89
N PRO A 49 -16.70 -21.06 28.95
CA PRO A 49 -17.54 -20.24 28.08
C PRO A 49 -17.17 -18.75 28.11
N GLY A 50 -16.96 -18.21 29.32
CA GLY A 50 -16.62 -16.81 29.55
C GLY A 50 -17.75 -15.85 29.16
N ASP A 51 -17.39 -14.78 28.44
CA ASP A 51 -18.19 -13.57 28.29
C ASP A 51 -18.71 -13.36 26.84
N GLY A 52 -19.80 -12.60 26.71
CA GLY A 52 -20.35 -12.17 25.42
C GLY A 52 -20.79 -13.34 24.52
N ILE A 53 -20.23 -13.44 23.30
CA ILE A 53 -20.49 -14.55 22.37
C ILE A 53 -19.84 -15.88 22.78
N GLY A 54 -18.96 -15.88 23.79
CA GLY A 54 -18.19 -17.05 24.21
C GLY A 54 -19.03 -18.32 24.45
N PRO A 55 -20.16 -18.24 25.18
CA PRO A 55 -21.09 -19.36 25.35
C PRO A 55 -21.74 -19.88 24.06
N GLU A 56 -22.07 -19.01 23.10
CA GLU A 56 -22.66 -19.41 21.80
C GLU A 56 -21.65 -20.25 21.01
N VAL A 57 -20.42 -19.76 20.85
CA VAL A 57 -19.39 -20.42 20.04
C VAL A 57 -18.84 -21.69 20.70
N ILE A 58 -18.77 -21.73 22.04
CA ILE A 58 -18.39 -22.94 22.80
C ILE A 58 -19.45 -24.03 22.69
N SER A 59 -20.74 -23.68 22.71
CA SER A 59 -21.83 -24.65 22.50
C SER A 59 -21.71 -25.33 21.13
N VAL A 60 -21.44 -24.57 20.06
CA VAL A 60 -21.20 -25.13 18.72
C VAL A 60 -19.94 -25.99 18.68
N ALA A 61 -18.82 -25.50 19.22
CA ALA A 61 -17.54 -26.21 19.19
C ALA A 61 -17.58 -27.54 19.98
N LYS A 62 -18.30 -27.59 21.11
CA LYS A 62 -18.55 -28.80 21.91
C LYS A 62 -19.24 -29.88 21.09
N ASN A 63 -20.37 -29.54 20.46
CA ASN A 63 -21.14 -30.49 19.64
C ASN A 63 -20.31 -31.03 18.46
N VAL A 64 -19.52 -30.16 17.82
CA VAL A 64 -18.63 -30.53 16.72
C VAL A 64 -17.50 -31.46 17.19
N LEU A 65 -16.93 -31.21 18.36
CA LEU A 65 -15.91 -32.05 18.98
C LEU A 65 -16.46 -33.43 19.37
N GLU A 66 -17.66 -33.49 19.97
CA GLU A 66 -18.36 -34.74 20.32
C GLU A 66 -18.57 -35.65 19.10
N VAL A 67 -19.14 -35.13 18.01
CA VAL A 67 -19.41 -35.92 16.80
C VAL A 67 -18.11 -36.33 16.08
N ALA A 68 -17.14 -35.41 15.96
CA ALA A 68 -15.86 -35.72 15.32
C ALA A 68 -15.04 -36.77 16.09
N GLY A 69 -15.10 -36.76 17.43
CA GLY A 69 -14.46 -37.76 18.29
C GLY A 69 -15.16 -39.12 18.22
N SER A 70 -16.49 -39.14 18.31
CA SER A 70 -17.31 -40.36 18.24
C SER A 70 -17.01 -41.19 16.97
N LEU A 71 -16.84 -40.52 15.83
CA LEU A 71 -16.48 -41.15 14.54
C LEU A 71 -15.07 -41.77 14.47
N GLU A 72 -14.18 -41.48 15.43
CA GLU A 72 -12.87 -42.14 15.59
C GLU A 72 -12.80 -43.01 16.87
N GLY A 73 -13.90 -43.16 17.62
CA GLY A 73 -13.96 -43.93 18.87
C GLY A 73 -13.42 -43.19 20.10
N ILE A 74 -13.59 -41.87 20.13
CA ILE A 74 -13.18 -40.98 21.22
C ILE A 74 -14.43 -40.46 21.96
N GLU A 75 -14.36 -40.44 23.29
CA GLU A 75 -15.38 -40.03 24.24
C GLU A 75 -14.86 -38.83 25.06
N PHE A 76 -15.74 -37.88 25.40
CA PHE A 76 -15.35 -36.63 26.07
C PHE A 76 -16.21 -36.34 27.30
N TRP A 77 -15.56 -36.01 28.41
CA TRP A 77 -16.19 -35.58 29.65
C TRP A 77 -15.99 -34.07 29.83
N PHE A 78 -17.03 -33.30 29.51
CA PHE A 78 -16.98 -31.83 29.63
C PHE A 78 -17.35 -31.37 31.04
N LYS A 79 -16.49 -30.56 31.67
CA LYS A 79 -16.84 -29.78 32.87
C LYS A 79 -16.77 -28.29 32.52
N GLU A 80 -17.92 -27.62 32.51
CA GLU A 80 -18.03 -26.18 32.31
C GLU A 80 -17.70 -25.44 33.62
N MET A 81 -16.82 -24.44 33.55
CA MET A 81 -16.35 -23.65 34.69
C MET A 81 -16.37 -22.13 34.41
N PRO A 82 -16.63 -21.28 35.41
CA PRO A 82 -16.68 -19.83 35.23
C PRO A 82 -15.27 -19.21 35.14
N VAL A 83 -15.13 -18.23 34.22
CA VAL A 83 -13.94 -17.35 34.08
C VAL A 83 -14.41 -15.97 33.62
N GLY A 84 -13.57 -14.94 33.75
CA GLY A 84 -13.82 -13.60 33.21
C GLY A 84 -14.91 -12.83 33.97
N GLY A 85 -15.72 -12.08 33.24
CA GLY A 85 -16.88 -11.34 33.77
C GLY A 85 -17.93 -12.25 34.39
N ALA A 86 -18.21 -13.40 33.78
CA ALA A 86 -19.07 -14.43 34.34
C ALA A 86 -18.58 -14.97 35.71
N ALA A 87 -17.25 -15.04 35.92
CA ALA A 87 -16.70 -15.38 37.23
C ALA A 87 -16.76 -14.22 38.24
N LEU A 88 -16.51 -12.98 37.80
CA LEU A 88 -16.67 -11.78 38.63
C LEU A 88 -18.10 -11.65 39.17
N ASP A 89 -19.09 -11.86 38.31
CA ASP A 89 -20.50 -11.81 38.67
C ASP A 89 -20.95 -12.92 39.63
N LEU A 90 -20.34 -14.11 39.55
CA LEU A 90 -20.70 -15.28 40.36
C LEU A 90 -19.91 -15.39 41.67
N THR A 91 -18.66 -14.92 41.69
CA THR A 91 -17.67 -15.21 42.76
C THR A 91 -16.88 -14.00 43.25
N GLY A 92 -16.97 -12.85 42.57
CA GLY A 92 -16.19 -11.65 42.87
C GLY A 92 -14.74 -11.65 42.36
N VAL A 93 -14.28 -12.71 41.67
CA VAL A 93 -12.92 -12.80 41.10
C VAL A 93 -12.94 -13.28 39.64
N PRO A 94 -12.01 -12.84 38.77
CA PRO A 94 -12.03 -13.19 37.34
C PRO A 94 -11.52 -14.61 37.03
N LEU A 95 -10.84 -15.25 37.99
CA LEU A 95 -10.51 -16.68 37.94
C LEU A 95 -10.64 -17.29 39.34
N PRO A 96 -11.67 -18.14 39.58
CA PRO A 96 -11.80 -18.89 40.83
C PRO A 96 -10.77 -20.02 40.91
N GLU A 97 -10.29 -20.33 42.12
CA GLU A 97 -9.34 -21.43 42.33
C GLU A 97 -9.93 -22.80 41.93
N GLU A 98 -11.25 -23.01 42.04
CA GLU A 98 -11.87 -24.24 41.54
C GLU A 98 -11.79 -24.35 40.01
N THR A 99 -11.91 -23.23 39.28
CA THR A 99 -11.73 -23.19 37.82
C THR A 99 -10.30 -23.55 37.46
N LEU A 100 -9.30 -22.96 38.12
CA LEU A 100 -7.90 -23.26 37.87
C LEU A 100 -7.52 -24.70 38.26
N SER A 101 -8.05 -25.20 39.38
CA SER A 101 -7.84 -26.57 39.85
C SER A 101 -8.50 -27.60 38.92
N THR A 102 -9.70 -27.30 38.40
CA THR A 102 -10.38 -28.11 37.38
C THR A 102 -9.58 -28.12 36.08
N ALA A 103 -9.15 -26.94 35.60
CA ALA A 103 -8.36 -26.79 34.38
C ALA A 103 -7.04 -27.56 34.43
N LYS A 104 -6.38 -27.64 35.61
CA LYS A 104 -5.17 -28.45 35.84
C LYS A 104 -5.40 -29.97 35.90
N GLN A 105 -6.65 -30.41 36.09
CA GLN A 105 -7.03 -31.83 36.20
C GLN A 105 -7.62 -32.42 34.91
N SER A 106 -7.95 -31.57 33.92
CA SER A 106 -8.38 -32.00 32.59
C SER A 106 -7.22 -32.33 31.65
N ASP A 107 -7.50 -33.04 30.55
CA ASP A 107 -6.53 -33.32 29.48
C ASP A 107 -6.33 -32.11 28.54
N ALA A 108 -7.36 -31.27 28.40
CA ALA A 108 -7.28 -29.99 27.69
C ALA A 108 -8.36 -29.00 28.17
N VAL A 109 -8.14 -27.71 27.89
CA VAL A 109 -9.05 -26.61 28.22
C VAL A 109 -9.48 -25.92 26.92
N LEU A 110 -10.79 -25.74 26.71
CA LEU A 110 -11.35 -24.98 25.58
C LEU A 110 -12.09 -23.74 26.10
N LEU A 111 -11.66 -22.55 25.68
CA LEU A 111 -12.16 -21.25 26.14
C LEU A 111 -12.88 -20.51 25.02
N GLY A 112 -13.99 -19.83 25.36
CA GLY A 112 -14.82 -19.05 24.46
C GLY A 112 -14.25 -17.66 24.22
N ALA A 113 -14.64 -16.70 25.05
CA ALA A 113 -14.08 -15.33 25.02
C ALA A 113 -14.16 -14.68 26.40
N ILE A 114 -13.44 -13.57 26.62
CA ILE A 114 -13.39 -12.85 27.90
C ILE A 114 -13.48 -11.34 27.63
N GLY A 115 -14.11 -10.59 28.55
CA GLY A 115 -14.17 -9.12 28.55
C GLY A 115 -15.57 -8.56 28.28
N GLY A 116 -15.82 -7.32 28.68
CA GLY A 116 -17.07 -6.61 28.38
C GLY A 116 -17.31 -5.35 29.22
N TYR A 117 -18.08 -4.40 28.67
CA TYR A 117 -18.25 -3.04 29.18
C TYR A 117 -18.68 -2.92 30.66
N LYS A 118 -19.36 -3.95 31.19
CA LYS A 118 -19.82 -3.99 32.58
C LYS A 118 -18.67 -3.88 33.60
N TRP A 119 -17.50 -4.40 33.27
CA TRP A 119 -16.36 -4.52 34.20
C TRP A 119 -15.21 -3.56 33.86
N ASP A 120 -15.40 -2.64 32.90
CA ASP A 120 -14.35 -1.73 32.42
C ASP A 120 -13.86 -0.73 33.47
N ASN A 121 -14.69 -0.38 34.44
CA ASN A 121 -14.34 0.52 35.54
C ASN A 121 -13.81 -0.22 36.79
N ASN A 122 -13.67 -1.54 36.74
CA ASN A 122 -13.09 -2.31 37.85
C ASN A 122 -11.60 -2.01 37.99
N GLU A 123 -11.09 -2.11 39.23
CA GLU A 123 -9.65 -2.20 39.48
C GLU A 123 -9.02 -3.30 38.62
N LYS A 124 -7.77 -3.11 38.18
CA LYS A 124 -7.07 -4.04 37.29
C LYS A 124 -7.09 -5.50 37.79
N HIS A 125 -7.03 -5.73 39.10
CA HIS A 125 -7.02 -7.08 39.68
C HIS A 125 -8.40 -7.77 39.63
N LEU A 126 -9.46 -7.01 39.38
CA LEU A 126 -10.86 -7.43 39.24
C LEU A 126 -11.40 -7.22 37.81
N LYS A 127 -10.52 -7.13 36.81
CA LYS A 127 -10.90 -7.08 35.39
C LYS A 127 -10.94 -8.49 34.77
N PRO A 128 -11.85 -8.78 33.81
CA PRO A 128 -11.97 -10.11 33.21
C PRO A 128 -10.66 -10.64 32.62
N GLU A 129 -9.88 -9.79 31.97
CA GLU A 129 -8.64 -10.15 31.26
C GLU A 129 -7.53 -10.59 32.22
N THR A 130 -7.57 -10.14 33.48
CA THR A 130 -6.67 -10.61 34.54
C THR A 130 -6.89 -12.10 34.82
N GLY A 131 -8.12 -12.60 34.71
CA GLY A 131 -8.42 -14.03 34.84
C GLY A 131 -7.78 -14.87 33.72
N LEU A 132 -7.72 -14.33 32.49
CA LEU A 132 -7.06 -14.99 31.36
C LEU A 132 -5.53 -15.05 31.54
N LEU A 133 -4.92 -13.98 32.05
CA LEU A 133 -3.50 -13.94 32.39
C LEU A 133 -3.15 -14.92 33.52
N GLN A 134 -3.97 -14.95 34.59
CA GLN A 134 -3.83 -15.88 35.71
C GLN A 134 -4.01 -17.35 35.28
N LEU A 135 -4.91 -17.62 34.33
CA LEU A 135 -5.12 -18.96 33.78
C LEU A 135 -3.89 -19.42 32.98
N ARG A 136 -3.37 -18.55 32.10
CA ARG A 136 -2.19 -18.83 31.27
C ARG A 136 -0.91 -19.04 32.11
N GLU A 137 -0.70 -18.21 33.13
CA GLU A 137 0.38 -18.36 34.11
C GLU A 137 0.19 -19.64 34.95
N GLY A 138 -1.03 -19.87 35.45
CA GLY A 138 -1.37 -21.01 36.33
C GLY A 138 -1.32 -22.37 35.65
N LEU A 139 -1.55 -22.44 34.33
CA LEU A 139 -1.36 -23.63 33.49
C LEU A 139 0.07 -23.71 32.89
N GLN A 140 0.90 -22.68 33.06
CA GLN A 140 2.26 -22.59 32.50
C GLN A 140 2.34 -22.74 30.98
N VAL A 141 1.29 -22.31 30.27
CA VAL A 141 1.13 -22.46 28.81
C VAL A 141 1.89 -21.36 28.04
N PHE A 142 3.22 -21.40 28.13
CA PHE A 142 4.13 -20.36 27.63
C PHE A 142 4.17 -20.21 26.10
N ALA A 143 3.72 -21.18 25.31
CA ALA A 143 3.81 -21.14 23.84
C ALA A 143 2.44 -20.98 23.18
N ASN A 144 2.12 -19.77 22.73
CA ASN A 144 0.91 -19.49 21.98
C ASN A 144 1.17 -19.61 20.46
N LEU A 145 0.46 -20.54 19.82
CA LEU A 145 0.49 -20.82 18.39
C LEU A 145 -0.76 -20.20 17.75
N ARG A 146 -0.57 -19.19 16.90
CA ARG A 146 -1.63 -18.52 16.12
C ARG A 146 -1.37 -18.72 14.61
N PRO A 147 -2.06 -19.66 13.95
CA PRO A 147 -1.98 -19.82 12.49
C PRO A 147 -2.82 -18.76 11.77
N ALA A 148 -2.17 -17.92 10.96
CA ALA A 148 -2.81 -16.95 10.08
C ALA A 148 -2.75 -17.45 8.63
N SER A 149 -3.87 -17.96 8.12
CA SER A 149 -3.99 -18.54 6.78
C SER A 149 -5.17 -17.96 6.00
N VAL A 150 -4.91 -17.55 4.76
CA VAL A 150 -5.94 -17.07 3.81
C VAL A 150 -6.55 -18.27 3.10
N LEU A 151 -7.80 -18.60 3.44
CA LEU A 151 -8.54 -19.67 2.78
C LEU A 151 -8.98 -19.26 1.36
N PRO A 152 -8.89 -20.13 0.34
CA PRO A 152 -9.25 -19.81 -1.05
C PRO A 152 -10.68 -19.27 -1.25
N GLN A 153 -11.61 -19.63 -0.35
CA GLN A 153 -13.01 -19.22 -0.37
C GLN A 153 -13.26 -17.87 0.34
N LEU A 154 -12.21 -17.27 0.92
CA LEU A 154 -12.24 -16.04 1.72
C LEU A 154 -11.17 -15.00 1.30
N VAL A 155 -10.40 -15.25 0.23
CA VAL A 155 -9.31 -14.34 -0.20
C VAL A 155 -9.78 -12.90 -0.39
N ASP A 156 -10.99 -12.73 -0.92
CA ASP A 156 -11.57 -11.42 -1.23
C ASP A 156 -12.19 -10.71 0.00
N ALA A 157 -12.09 -11.31 1.20
CA ALA A 157 -12.31 -10.63 2.49
C ALA A 157 -11.04 -9.92 3.00
N SER A 158 -9.85 -10.27 2.48
CA SER A 158 -8.61 -9.56 2.84
C SER A 158 -8.61 -8.15 2.26
N THR A 159 -8.20 -7.16 3.07
CA THR A 159 -7.94 -5.79 2.61
C THR A 159 -6.66 -5.69 1.77
N LEU A 160 -5.79 -6.70 1.81
CA LEU A 160 -4.66 -6.81 0.89
C LEU A 160 -5.14 -7.31 -0.47
N LYS A 161 -4.50 -6.83 -1.54
CA LYS A 161 -4.80 -7.29 -2.89
C LYS A 161 -4.66 -8.81 -3.03
N LYS A 162 -5.52 -9.42 -3.85
CA LYS A 162 -5.57 -10.86 -4.10
C LYS A 162 -4.20 -11.48 -4.38
N GLU A 163 -3.37 -10.86 -5.23
CA GLU A 163 -2.03 -11.38 -5.54
C GLU A 163 -1.05 -11.38 -4.34
N VAL A 164 -1.35 -10.63 -3.27
CA VAL A 164 -0.61 -10.58 -2.00
C VAL A 164 -1.21 -11.54 -0.97
N ALA A 165 -2.54 -11.54 -0.77
CA ALA A 165 -3.25 -12.39 0.20
C ALA A 165 -3.32 -13.87 -0.21
N GLU A 166 -3.54 -14.19 -1.48
CA GLU A 166 -3.79 -15.57 -1.95
C GLU A 166 -2.58 -16.48 -1.70
N GLY A 167 -2.74 -17.49 -0.84
CA GLY A 167 -1.66 -18.41 -0.44
C GLY A 167 -0.80 -17.94 0.73
N VAL A 168 -1.29 -17.00 1.55
CA VAL A 168 -0.75 -16.77 2.90
C VAL A 168 -1.13 -17.94 3.81
N ASP A 169 -0.13 -18.50 4.46
CA ASP A 169 -0.26 -19.46 5.58
C ASP A 169 1.01 -19.28 6.41
N LEU A 170 0.90 -18.67 7.58
CA LEU A 170 2.01 -18.49 8.52
C LEU A 170 1.59 -18.85 9.94
N MET A 171 2.54 -19.21 10.79
CA MET A 171 2.33 -19.48 12.20
C MET A 171 3.10 -18.46 13.04
N VAL A 172 2.41 -17.72 13.90
CA VAL A 172 3.07 -16.92 14.96
C VAL A 172 3.18 -17.77 16.22
N VAL A 173 4.41 -17.93 16.70
CA VAL A 173 4.75 -18.59 17.97
C VAL A 173 5.18 -17.50 18.96
N ARG A 174 4.24 -17.12 19.82
CA ARG A 174 4.37 -16.07 20.83
C ARG A 174 4.72 -16.68 22.18
N GLU A 175 5.71 -16.11 22.87
CA GLU A 175 5.88 -16.38 24.31
C GLU A 175 4.74 -15.71 25.08
N LEU A 176 4.03 -16.45 25.95
CA LEU A 176 2.74 -16.03 26.52
C LEU A 176 2.78 -15.66 28.01
N THR A 177 3.82 -16.06 28.74
CA THR A 177 3.85 -16.06 30.22
C THR A 177 4.91 -15.14 30.85
N GLY A 178 5.80 -14.56 30.05
CA GLY A 178 6.87 -13.65 30.49
C GLY A 178 6.75 -12.26 29.86
N GLY A 179 7.89 -11.54 29.87
CA GLY A 179 7.99 -10.19 29.30
C GLY A 179 7.20 -9.13 30.06
N ILE A 180 7.02 -7.97 29.44
CA ILE A 180 6.38 -6.76 30.00
C ILE A 180 4.94 -6.95 30.50
N TYR A 181 4.30 -8.07 30.13
CA TYR A 181 2.95 -8.46 30.53
C TYR A 181 2.92 -8.99 31.97
N PHE A 182 4.01 -9.62 32.45
CA PHE A 182 4.14 -10.20 33.79
C PHE A 182 5.28 -9.57 34.62
N GLY A 183 6.26 -8.96 33.95
CA GLY A 183 7.48 -8.41 34.54
C GLY A 183 7.26 -7.36 35.65
N LYS A 184 8.16 -7.40 36.64
CA LYS A 184 8.17 -6.55 37.83
C LYS A 184 9.55 -5.87 37.95
N PRO A 185 9.63 -4.62 38.46
CA PRO A 185 8.56 -3.79 39.01
C PRO A 185 7.61 -3.24 37.92
N ARG A 186 6.37 -2.93 38.31
CA ARG A 186 5.36 -2.28 37.46
C ARG A 186 4.32 -1.53 38.31
N GLY A 187 3.67 -0.52 37.75
CA GLY A 187 2.57 0.21 38.39
C GLY A 187 2.59 1.70 38.08
N PHE A 188 2.04 2.47 39.01
CA PHE A 188 2.09 3.93 39.03
C PHE A 188 2.73 4.39 40.35
N SER A 189 3.46 5.50 40.32
CA SER A 189 4.06 6.13 41.50
C SER A 189 4.16 7.63 41.30
N THR A 190 3.86 8.41 42.33
CA THR A 190 4.16 9.85 42.34
C THR A 190 5.61 10.09 42.73
N ASN A 191 6.33 10.98 42.03
CA ASN A 191 7.70 11.35 42.37
C ASN A 191 7.76 12.50 43.42
N GLU A 192 8.97 12.90 43.81
CA GLU A 192 9.19 13.96 44.81
C GLU A 192 8.64 15.34 44.41
N ASN A 193 8.40 15.59 43.11
CA ASN A 193 7.80 16.82 42.59
C ASN A 193 6.26 16.80 42.59
N GLY A 194 5.63 15.65 42.87
CA GLY A 194 4.19 15.45 42.71
C GLY A 194 3.76 14.96 41.32
N GLU A 195 4.69 14.57 40.45
CA GLU A 195 4.41 14.11 39.08
C GLU A 195 4.13 12.60 39.05
N GLU A 196 3.11 12.16 38.30
CA GLU A 196 2.79 10.74 38.15
C GLU A 196 3.72 10.04 37.15
N ILE A 197 4.29 8.91 37.56
CA ILE A 197 5.14 8.04 36.73
C ILE A 197 4.47 6.66 36.62
N GLY A 198 4.07 6.28 35.41
CA GLY A 198 3.69 4.90 35.07
C GLY A 198 4.90 4.11 34.57
N PHE A 199 5.05 2.86 35.01
CA PHE A 199 6.21 2.02 34.66
C PHE A 199 5.86 0.53 34.52
N ASN A 200 6.60 -0.14 33.65
CA ASN A 200 6.54 -1.57 33.38
C ASN A 200 7.94 -2.09 33.03
N THR A 201 8.21 -3.36 33.29
CA THR A 201 9.53 -3.98 33.06
C THR A 201 9.44 -5.10 32.03
N GLU A 202 10.03 -4.91 30.84
CA GLU A 202 10.30 -5.99 29.88
C GLU A 202 11.49 -6.82 30.39
N VAL A 203 11.27 -8.09 30.69
CA VAL A 203 12.28 -8.99 31.26
C VAL A 203 12.06 -10.42 30.81
N TYR A 204 13.16 -11.10 30.52
CA TYR A 204 13.22 -12.52 30.19
C TYR A 204 14.50 -13.15 30.76
N ALA A 205 14.37 -14.27 31.45
CA ALA A 205 15.47 -15.17 31.75
C ALA A 205 15.81 -16.05 30.52
N ALA A 206 17.04 -16.55 30.46
CA ALA A 206 17.51 -17.33 29.31
C ALA A 206 16.66 -18.59 29.04
N TYR A 207 16.19 -19.28 30.09
CA TYR A 207 15.39 -20.50 29.96
C TYR A 207 14.01 -20.25 29.34
N GLU A 208 13.41 -19.08 29.60
CA GLU A 208 12.09 -18.71 29.05
C GLU A 208 12.15 -18.52 27.53
N ILE A 209 13.29 -18.01 27.04
CA ILE A 209 13.56 -17.84 25.62
C ILE A 209 13.93 -19.21 24.99
N ASP A 210 14.71 -20.03 25.69
CA ASP A 210 15.13 -21.34 25.17
C ASP A 210 13.93 -22.26 24.92
N ARG A 211 12.96 -22.32 25.84
CA ARG A 211 11.75 -23.16 25.70
C ARG A 211 10.86 -22.74 24.52
N ILE A 212 10.60 -21.43 24.35
CA ILE A 212 9.76 -20.93 23.24
C ILE A 212 10.50 -21.06 21.88
N ALA A 213 11.81 -20.88 21.86
CA ALA A 213 12.63 -21.11 20.68
C ALA A 213 12.53 -22.57 20.20
N ARG A 214 12.64 -23.55 21.11
CA ARG A 214 12.50 -24.98 20.78
C ARG A 214 11.14 -25.31 20.16
N VAL A 215 10.05 -24.85 20.79
CA VAL A 215 8.69 -25.04 20.25
C VAL A 215 8.56 -24.42 18.85
N ALA A 216 9.16 -23.26 18.60
CA ALA A 216 9.14 -22.63 17.28
C ALA A 216 9.98 -23.35 16.22
N PHE A 217 11.17 -23.85 16.56
CA PHE A 217 11.98 -24.68 15.67
C PHE A 217 11.26 -26.00 15.30
N GLU A 218 10.64 -26.66 16.27
CA GLU A 218 9.86 -27.88 16.03
C GLU A 218 8.59 -27.61 15.23
N THR A 219 7.96 -26.45 15.42
CA THR A 219 6.81 -25.99 14.63
C THR A 219 7.23 -25.70 13.18
N ALA A 220 8.35 -25.02 12.95
CA ALA A 220 8.90 -24.79 11.62
C ALA A 220 9.28 -26.11 10.91
N ARG A 221 9.87 -27.07 11.64
CA ARG A 221 10.21 -28.41 11.16
C ARG A 221 8.98 -29.22 10.72
N LYS A 222 7.82 -29.01 11.36
CA LYS A 222 6.51 -29.59 10.98
C LYS A 222 5.82 -28.84 9.83
N ARG A 223 6.38 -27.72 9.36
CA ARG A 223 5.83 -26.85 8.30
C ARG A 223 6.76 -26.80 7.08
N ARG A 224 7.34 -25.65 6.72
CA ARG A 224 8.22 -25.48 5.54
C ARG A 224 9.70 -25.34 5.89
N GLY A 225 10.08 -25.59 7.14
CA GLY A 225 11.47 -25.54 7.60
C GLY A 225 12.05 -24.12 7.63
N LYS A 226 11.22 -23.07 7.79
CA LYS A 226 11.71 -21.68 7.88
C LYS A 226 11.21 -21.01 9.16
N LEU A 227 12.13 -20.38 9.90
CA LEU A 227 11.86 -19.67 11.13
C LEU A 227 12.37 -18.23 11.05
N CYS A 228 11.51 -17.25 11.32
CA CYS A 228 11.88 -15.86 11.49
C CYS A 228 11.76 -15.44 12.96
N SER A 229 12.91 -15.24 13.62
CA SER A 229 12.95 -14.66 14.95
C SER A 229 12.77 -13.15 14.86
N VAL A 230 11.73 -12.62 15.51
CA VAL A 230 11.42 -11.19 15.51
C VAL A 230 11.69 -10.58 16.88
N ASP A 231 12.43 -9.47 16.91
CA ASP A 231 12.91 -8.81 18.13
C ASP A 231 13.12 -7.29 17.94
N LYS A 232 13.68 -6.59 18.94
CA LYS A 232 14.20 -5.22 18.82
C LYS A 232 15.66 -5.11 19.28
N ALA A 233 16.52 -6.04 18.85
CA ALA A 233 17.89 -6.19 19.33
C ALA A 233 18.86 -5.05 18.91
N ASN A 234 18.37 -4.02 18.20
CA ASN A 234 19.08 -2.76 17.96
C ASN A 234 18.80 -1.68 19.01
N VAL A 235 17.89 -1.93 19.98
CA VAL A 235 17.51 -0.96 21.02
C VAL A 235 17.40 -1.60 22.41
N LEU A 236 16.85 -2.82 22.53
CA LEU A 236 16.52 -3.43 23.82
C LEU A 236 17.45 -4.60 24.19
N GLU A 237 18.07 -4.56 25.36
CA GLU A 237 18.95 -5.63 25.87
C GLU A 237 18.21 -6.97 26.04
N ALA A 238 16.93 -6.93 26.43
CA ALA A 238 16.07 -8.12 26.46
C ALA A 238 15.95 -8.78 25.08
N SER A 239 15.86 -7.98 24.02
CA SER A 239 15.88 -8.46 22.63
C SER A 239 17.28 -8.89 22.16
N MET A 240 18.36 -8.28 22.66
CA MET A 240 19.73 -8.75 22.41
C MET A 240 19.96 -10.13 23.04
N LEU A 241 19.46 -10.35 24.26
CA LEU A 241 19.45 -11.67 24.91
C LEU A 241 18.58 -12.66 24.14
N TRP A 242 17.38 -12.25 23.72
CA TRP A 242 16.48 -13.05 22.88
C TRP A 242 17.20 -13.59 21.65
N ARG A 243 17.74 -12.69 20.82
CA ARG A 243 18.47 -13.05 19.60
C ARG A 243 19.66 -13.98 19.91
N LYS A 244 20.43 -13.69 20.97
CA LYS A 244 21.57 -14.52 21.40
C LYS A 244 21.16 -15.94 21.81
N ARG A 245 20.01 -16.14 22.44
CA ARG A 245 19.50 -17.48 22.80
C ARG A 245 19.00 -18.22 21.57
N VAL A 246 18.14 -17.60 20.75
CA VAL A 246 17.61 -18.23 19.52
C VAL A 246 18.73 -18.67 18.56
N MET A 247 19.77 -17.84 18.38
CA MET A 247 20.95 -18.20 17.59
C MET A 247 21.74 -19.39 18.14
N ALA A 248 21.72 -19.62 19.46
CA ALA A 248 22.38 -20.78 20.06
C ALA A 248 21.55 -22.06 19.85
N ILE A 249 20.24 -22.00 20.09
CA ILE A 249 19.31 -23.12 19.87
C ILE A 249 19.29 -23.56 18.40
N ALA A 250 19.52 -22.65 17.45
CA ALA A 250 19.60 -22.96 16.02
C ALA A 250 20.60 -24.09 15.66
N SER A 251 21.67 -24.24 16.45
CA SER A 251 22.67 -25.31 16.25
C SER A 251 22.11 -26.72 16.47
N GLU A 252 20.98 -26.85 17.17
CA GLU A 252 20.28 -28.12 17.44
C GLU A 252 19.27 -28.48 16.33
N TYR A 253 18.92 -27.54 15.45
CA TYR A 253 17.92 -27.70 14.39
C TYR A 253 18.49 -27.32 13.00
N PRO A 254 19.54 -28.00 12.50
CA PRO A 254 20.28 -27.63 11.29
C PRO A 254 19.48 -27.75 9.98
N ASP A 255 18.30 -28.35 10.02
CA ASP A 255 17.35 -28.46 8.90
C ASP A 255 16.30 -27.34 8.87
N VAL A 256 16.35 -26.37 9.78
CA VAL A 256 15.48 -25.18 9.79
C VAL A 256 16.28 -23.92 9.43
N GLU A 257 15.83 -23.21 8.39
CA GLU A 257 16.39 -21.93 7.98
C GLU A 257 15.98 -20.83 8.96
N LEU A 258 16.90 -20.46 9.86
CA LEU A 258 16.73 -19.33 10.77
C LEU A 258 17.06 -18.00 10.07
N SER A 259 16.15 -17.04 10.22
CA SER A 259 16.32 -15.63 9.87
C SER A 259 15.98 -14.74 11.08
N HIS A 260 16.47 -13.49 11.07
CA HIS A 260 16.15 -12.49 12.08
C HIS A 260 15.58 -11.23 11.45
N MET A 261 14.58 -10.63 12.11
CA MET A 261 13.95 -9.39 11.67
C MET A 261 13.63 -8.49 12.88
N TYR A 262 13.62 -7.18 12.69
CA TYR A 262 13.13 -6.26 13.72
C TYR A 262 11.61 -6.13 13.64
N VAL A 263 10.92 -5.99 14.78
CA VAL A 263 9.45 -5.96 14.88
C VAL A 263 8.77 -4.94 13.95
N ASP A 264 9.36 -3.76 13.78
CA ASP A 264 8.90 -2.72 12.85
C ASP A 264 9.02 -3.15 11.38
N ASN A 265 10.10 -3.82 11.01
CA ASN A 265 10.21 -4.41 9.67
C ASN A 265 9.31 -5.64 9.52
N ALA A 266 9.05 -6.40 10.59
CA ALA A 266 8.14 -7.55 10.55
C ALA A 266 6.71 -7.14 10.21
N ALA A 267 6.20 -6.08 10.86
CA ALA A 267 4.91 -5.47 10.50
C ALA A 267 4.87 -5.03 9.02
N MET A 268 5.87 -4.24 8.61
CA MET A 268 6.01 -3.84 7.20
C MET A 268 6.06 -5.04 6.24
N GLN A 269 6.69 -6.16 6.62
CA GLN A 269 6.75 -7.39 5.81
C GLN A 269 5.45 -8.19 5.81
N LEU A 270 4.68 -8.20 6.90
CA LEU A 270 3.35 -8.80 6.96
C LEU A 270 2.41 -8.12 5.97
N VAL A 271 2.38 -6.78 5.93
CA VAL A 271 1.59 -6.05 4.92
C VAL A 271 2.18 -6.19 3.51
N ARG A 272 3.51 -6.14 3.35
CA ARG A 272 4.17 -6.06 2.04
C ARG A 272 4.24 -7.38 1.28
N ASN A 273 4.55 -8.47 1.97
CA ASN A 273 4.77 -9.79 1.39
C ASN A 273 4.65 -10.87 2.50
N PRO A 274 3.44 -11.10 3.04
CA PRO A 274 3.22 -12.04 4.16
C PRO A 274 3.65 -13.47 3.81
N LYS A 275 3.57 -13.83 2.53
CA LYS A 275 3.99 -15.13 1.97
C LYS A 275 5.49 -15.44 2.06
N GLN A 276 6.33 -14.53 2.57
CA GLN A 276 7.73 -14.84 2.88
C GLN A 276 7.88 -15.65 4.18
N PHE A 277 6.91 -15.53 5.09
CA PHE A 277 6.95 -16.18 6.39
C PHE A 277 6.50 -17.65 6.31
N ASP A 278 6.89 -18.42 7.32
CA ASP A 278 6.38 -19.76 7.58
C ASP A 278 6.09 -19.92 9.07
N THR A 279 7.13 -19.85 9.89
CA THR A 279 7.00 -19.69 11.34
C THR A 279 7.67 -18.38 11.77
N ILE A 280 7.00 -17.60 12.59
CA ILE A 280 7.53 -16.43 13.29
C ILE A 280 7.69 -16.81 14.77
N VAL A 281 8.78 -16.41 15.43
CA VAL A 281 8.91 -16.53 16.89
C VAL A 281 9.31 -15.20 17.52
N THR A 282 8.61 -14.81 18.58
CA THR A 282 8.82 -13.49 19.23
C THR A 282 8.29 -13.45 20.67
N ASN A 283 8.58 -12.37 21.38
CA ASN A 283 8.19 -12.16 22.78
C ASN A 283 6.69 -11.88 22.93
N ASN A 284 6.22 -11.68 24.17
CA ASN A 284 4.81 -11.54 24.48
C ASN A 284 4.13 -10.32 23.80
N ILE A 285 4.74 -9.13 23.92
CA ILE A 285 4.15 -7.89 23.39
C ILE A 285 4.24 -7.77 21.87
N PHE A 286 5.37 -8.14 21.25
CA PHE A 286 5.48 -8.15 19.79
C PHE A 286 4.66 -9.29 19.19
N GLY A 287 4.50 -10.40 19.91
CA GLY A 287 3.66 -11.53 19.53
C GLY A 287 2.17 -11.19 19.52
N ASP A 288 1.69 -10.38 20.47
CA ASP A 288 0.34 -9.80 20.42
C ASP A 288 0.14 -9.06 19.10
N ILE A 289 0.89 -7.97 18.92
CA ILE A 289 0.74 -7.01 17.81
C ILE A 289 0.87 -7.69 16.45
N LEU A 290 1.92 -8.49 16.23
CA LEU A 290 2.17 -9.14 14.94
C LEU A 290 1.19 -10.28 14.65
N SER A 291 0.64 -10.93 15.66
CA SER A 291 -0.37 -11.97 15.43
C SER A 291 -1.73 -11.37 15.11
N ASP A 292 -2.13 -10.28 15.75
CA ASP A 292 -3.37 -9.56 15.43
C ASP A 292 -3.27 -8.87 14.05
N GLU A 293 -2.11 -8.32 13.68
CA GLU A 293 -1.83 -7.79 12.34
C GLU A 293 -1.91 -8.90 11.27
N ALA A 294 -1.21 -10.02 11.48
CA ALA A 294 -1.29 -11.18 10.59
C ALA A 294 -2.73 -11.74 10.48
N SER A 295 -3.52 -11.58 11.53
CA SER A 295 -4.92 -12.01 11.59
C SER A 295 -5.84 -11.10 10.77
N MET A 296 -5.71 -9.78 10.90
CA MET A 296 -6.45 -8.84 10.06
C MET A 296 -6.11 -8.99 8.57
N ILE A 297 -4.87 -9.36 8.26
CA ILE A 297 -4.42 -9.67 6.90
C ILE A 297 -5.16 -10.86 6.27
N THR A 298 -5.71 -11.81 7.05
CA THR A 298 -6.48 -12.93 6.46
C THR A 298 -7.86 -12.52 5.95
N GLY A 299 -8.39 -11.39 6.44
CA GLY A 299 -9.74 -10.90 6.13
C GLY A 299 -10.83 -11.28 7.12
N SER A 300 -10.58 -12.19 8.08
CA SER A 300 -11.50 -12.38 9.22
C SER A 300 -10.78 -12.92 10.46
N ILE A 301 -10.93 -12.18 11.57
CA ILE A 301 -10.57 -12.60 12.92
C ILE A 301 -11.48 -13.73 13.45
N GLY A 302 -12.72 -13.82 12.94
CA GLY A 302 -13.72 -14.85 13.27
C GLY A 302 -13.38 -16.26 12.75
N MET A 303 -12.34 -16.38 11.91
CA MET A 303 -11.86 -17.65 11.35
C MET A 303 -10.64 -18.24 12.06
N LEU A 304 -10.05 -17.54 13.02
CA LEU A 304 -8.67 -17.79 13.44
C LEU A 304 -8.57 -18.44 14.84
N PRO A 305 -8.11 -19.70 14.91
CA PRO A 305 -7.94 -20.42 16.17
C PRO A 305 -6.61 -20.06 16.85
N SER A 306 -6.43 -20.53 18.09
CA SER A 306 -5.11 -20.55 18.74
C SER A 306 -4.98 -21.68 19.76
N ALA A 307 -3.72 -22.06 20.02
CA ALA A 307 -3.34 -23.04 21.03
C ALA A 307 -2.24 -22.48 21.92
N SER A 308 -2.43 -22.51 23.22
CA SER A 308 -1.48 -22.12 24.25
C SER A 308 -0.98 -23.39 24.95
N LEU A 309 0.31 -23.71 24.79
CA LEU A 309 0.92 -24.98 25.19
C LEU A 309 2.02 -24.78 26.23
N GLY A 310 2.14 -25.73 27.16
CA GLY A 310 3.23 -25.81 28.15
C GLY A 310 4.20 -26.97 27.86
N GLU A 311 5.18 -27.19 28.75
CA GLU A 311 6.07 -28.36 28.71
C GLU A 311 5.38 -29.64 29.22
N LEU A 312 4.45 -29.49 30.16
CA LEU A 312 3.68 -30.56 30.80
C LEU A 312 2.29 -30.03 31.16
N GLY A 313 1.28 -30.91 31.18
CA GLY A 313 -0.09 -30.57 31.53
C GLY A 313 -0.97 -30.16 30.33
N PRO A 314 -2.22 -29.77 30.59
CA PRO A 314 -3.21 -29.50 29.54
C PRO A 314 -2.93 -28.21 28.77
N GLY A 315 -3.11 -28.27 27.45
CA GLY A 315 -3.13 -27.08 26.60
C GLY A 315 -4.44 -26.28 26.77
N LEU A 316 -4.34 -24.96 26.61
CA LEU A 316 -5.47 -24.04 26.55
C LEU A 316 -5.72 -23.65 25.09
N PHE A 317 -6.94 -23.87 24.61
CA PHE A 317 -7.35 -23.63 23.22
C PHE A 317 -8.46 -22.60 23.20
N GLU A 318 -8.30 -21.55 22.40
CA GLU A 318 -9.15 -20.35 22.42
C GLU A 318 -9.19 -19.73 21.02
N PRO A 319 -10.33 -19.18 20.54
CA PRO A 319 -10.32 -18.31 19.37
C PRO A 319 -9.56 -17.02 19.70
N ILE A 320 -9.07 -16.30 18.70
CA ILE A 320 -8.38 -15.02 18.94
C ILE A 320 -9.31 -13.80 19.01
N HIS A 321 -10.58 -13.95 18.60
CA HIS A 321 -11.54 -12.86 18.61
C HIS A 321 -12.00 -12.51 20.04
N GLY A 322 -12.35 -11.25 20.28
CA GLY A 322 -12.93 -10.80 21.55
C GLY A 322 -14.33 -11.35 21.81
N SER A 323 -14.93 -10.92 22.92
CA SER A 323 -16.26 -11.34 23.38
C SER A 323 -17.44 -10.73 22.60
N ALA A 324 -17.20 -9.77 21.70
CA ALA A 324 -18.19 -9.14 20.81
C ALA A 324 -19.55 -8.85 21.52
N PRO A 325 -19.53 -8.08 22.64
CA PRO A 325 -20.70 -7.91 23.52
C PRO A 325 -21.88 -7.18 22.86
N ASP A 326 -21.65 -6.53 21.72
CA ASP A 326 -22.62 -5.86 20.86
C ASP A 326 -23.50 -6.83 20.03
N ILE A 327 -23.02 -8.06 19.80
CA ILE A 327 -23.76 -9.13 19.08
C ILE A 327 -24.08 -10.36 19.93
N ALA A 328 -23.70 -10.35 21.22
CA ALA A 328 -23.99 -11.44 22.15
C ALA A 328 -25.49 -11.74 22.29
N GLY A 329 -25.86 -13.03 22.24
CA GLY A 329 -27.23 -13.52 22.32
C GLY A 329 -28.07 -13.31 21.05
N GLN A 330 -27.46 -12.94 19.92
CA GLN A 330 -28.17 -12.60 18.68
C GLN A 330 -28.02 -13.64 17.56
N ASP A 331 -27.37 -14.78 17.82
CA ASP A 331 -27.09 -15.83 16.82
C ASP A 331 -26.27 -15.33 15.61
N LYS A 332 -25.43 -14.31 15.81
CA LYS A 332 -24.60 -13.66 14.76
C LYS A 332 -23.13 -14.03 14.79
N ALA A 333 -22.66 -14.63 15.90
CA ALA A 333 -21.26 -14.95 16.11
C ALA A 333 -20.71 -15.93 15.06
N ASN A 334 -19.41 -15.86 14.77
CA ASN A 334 -18.73 -16.85 13.94
C ASN A 334 -18.17 -17.97 14.83
N PRO A 335 -18.72 -19.20 14.80
CA PRO A 335 -18.20 -20.30 15.62
C PRO A 335 -16.91 -20.91 15.06
N LEU A 336 -16.51 -20.57 13.82
CA LEU A 336 -15.50 -21.32 13.08
C LEU A 336 -14.09 -21.18 13.69
N ALA A 337 -13.73 -20.04 14.28
CA ALA A 337 -12.50 -19.93 15.08
C ALA A 337 -12.48 -20.91 16.25
N THR A 338 -13.55 -20.99 17.06
CA THR A 338 -13.62 -21.86 18.23
C THR A 338 -13.69 -23.35 17.83
N VAL A 339 -14.38 -23.66 16.74
CA VAL A 339 -14.39 -25.00 16.12
C VAL A 339 -12.99 -25.40 15.64
N LEU A 340 -12.24 -24.50 15.01
CA LEU A 340 -10.86 -24.76 14.61
C LEU A 340 -9.90 -24.81 15.82
N SER A 341 -10.19 -24.11 16.92
CA SER A 341 -9.47 -24.29 18.19
C SER A 341 -9.75 -25.65 18.82
N ALA A 342 -10.96 -26.21 18.68
CA ALA A 342 -11.23 -27.61 19.02
C ALA A 342 -10.50 -28.62 18.11
N ALA A 343 -10.26 -28.28 16.84
CA ALA A 343 -9.37 -29.06 15.97
C ALA A 343 -7.90 -28.96 16.44
N MET A 344 -7.43 -27.78 16.86
CA MET A 344 -6.10 -27.61 17.48
C MET A 344 -5.99 -28.38 18.81
N LEU A 345 -7.06 -28.43 19.62
CA LEU A 345 -7.13 -29.21 20.86
C LEU A 345 -6.88 -30.69 20.60
N LEU A 346 -7.62 -31.29 19.65
CA LEU A 346 -7.41 -32.66 19.23
C LEU A 346 -5.97 -32.90 18.74
N LYS A 347 -5.44 -32.00 17.91
CA LYS A 347 -4.15 -32.14 17.20
C LYS A 347 -2.93 -31.96 18.10
N TYR A 348 -2.90 -30.91 18.91
CA TYR A 348 -1.74 -30.50 19.71
C TYR A 348 -1.87 -30.85 21.20
N GLY A 349 -3.09 -30.93 21.74
CA GLY A 349 -3.32 -31.36 23.12
C GLY A 349 -3.38 -32.88 23.24
N LEU A 350 -4.21 -33.54 22.42
CA LEU A 350 -4.54 -34.96 22.60
C LEU A 350 -3.81 -35.91 21.63
N GLY A 351 -3.26 -35.40 20.52
CA GLY A 351 -2.59 -36.20 19.48
C GLY A 351 -3.53 -36.89 18.48
N GLU A 352 -4.83 -36.60 18.51
CA GLU A 352 -5.87 -37.23 17.71
C GLU A 352 -6.03 -36.56 16.33
N GLU A 353 -4.94 -36.56 15.55
CA GLU A 353 -4.82 -35.86 14.25
C GLU A 353 -5.96 -36.18 13.26
N LYS A 354 -6.52 -37.40 13.28
CA LYS A 354 -7.63 -37.78 12.40
C LYS A 354 -8.91 -37.04 12.72
N ALA A 355 -9.26 -36.92 14.00
CA ALA A 355 -10.46 -36.20 14.44
C ALA A 355 -10.28 -34.70 14.16
N ALA A 356 -9.08 -34.15 14.41
CA ALA A 356 -8.75 -32.78 14.01
C ALA A 356 -8.95 -32.55 12.50
N GLN A 357 -8.42 -33.45 11.66
CA GLN A 357 -8.54 -33.35 10.21
C GLN A 357 -9.99 -33.45 9.72
N ARG A 358 -10.88 -34.18 10.41
CA ARG A 358 -12.32 -34.19 10.11
C ARG A 358 -12.95 -32.81 10.30
N ILE A 359 -12.66 -32.15 11.42
CA ILE A 359 -13.16 -30.79 11.70
C ILE A 359 -12.58 -29.80 10.68
N GLU A 360 -11.27 -29.80 10.44
CA GLU A 360 -10.61 -28.96 9.42
C GLU A 360 -11.28 -29.12 8.04
N ASN A 361 -11.56 -30.35 7.62
CA ASN A 361 -12.21 -30.64 6.33
C ASN A 361 -13.68 -30.18 6.29
N ALA A 362 -14.43 -30.36 7.39
CA ALA A 362 -15.85 -29.99 7.46
C ALA A 362 -16.08 -28.46 7.43
N VAL A 363 -15.15 -27.69 8.02
CA VAL A 363 -15.12 -26.23 7.90
C VAL A 363 -14.82 -25.82 6.45
N LEU A 364 -13.83 -26.44 5.81
CA LEU A 364 -13.50 -26.17 4.39
C LEU A 364 -14.67 -26.51 3.44
N ASP A 365 -15.35 -27.65 3.65
CA ASP A 365 -16.53 -28.03 2.88
C ASP A 365 -17.71 -27.07 3.10
N THR A 366 -18.00 -26.70 4.34
CA THR A 366 -19.07 -25.73 4.65
C THR A 366 -18.81 -24.37 4.01
N LEU A 367 -17.54 -23.92 3.98
CA LEU A 367 -17.14 -22.71 3.25
C LEU A 367 -17.20 -22.89 1.72
N ASN A 368 -16.94 -24.07 1.17
CA ASN A 368 -17.14 -24.40 -0.25
C ASN A 368 -18.61 -24.41 -0.65
N ARG A 369 -19.50 -24.90 0.22
CA ARG A 369 -20.96 -24.92 0.03
C ARG A 369 -21.61 -23.53 0.14
N GLY A 370 -20.83 -22.50 0.45
CA GLY A 370 -21.22 -21.09 0.32
C GLY A 370 -21.81 -20.45 1.59
N PHE A 371 -21.88 -21.17 2.69
CA PHE A 371 -22.37 -20.67 3.98
C PHE A 371 -21.39 -19.66 4.60
N ARG A 372 -21.90 -18.57 5.17
CA ARG A 372 -21.12 -17.49 5.82
C ARG A 372 -21.89 -16.89 6.99
N THR A 373 -21.22 -16.65 8.10
CA THR A 373 -21.69 -15.71 9.13
C THR A 373 -21.43 -14.27 8.70
N GLY A 374 -22.00 -13.29 9.41
CA GLY A 374 -22.02 -11.88 8.97
C GLY A 374 -20.64 -11.24 8.75
N ASP A 375 -19.62 -11.70 9.47
CA ASP A 375 -18.22 -11.24 9.41
C ASP A 375 -17.45 -11.72 8.15
N ILE A 376 -17.93 -12.79 7.49
CA ILE A 376 -17.29 -13.39 6.30
C ILE A 376 -18.21 -13.42 5.08
N CYS A 377 -19.39 -12.78 5.14
CA CYS A 377 -20.38 -12.83 4.08
C CYS A 377 -20.04 -11.88 2.92
N SER A 378 -19.98 -12.42 1.70
CA SER A 378 -19.80 -11.65 0.47
C SER A 378 -20.97 -11.85 -0.50
N ALA A 379 -21.08 -10.97 -1.51
CA ALA A 379 -22.18 -11.00 -2.47
C ALA A 379 -22.22 -12.34 -3.25
N GLY A 380 -23.31 -13.10 -3.08
CA GLY A 380 -23.48 -14.43 -3.66
C GLY A 380 -23.19 -15.60 -2.71
N ASN A 381 -22.88 -15.34 -1.44
CA ASN A 381 -22.87 -16.34 -0.38
C ASN A 381 -24.24 -16.45 0.34
N GLN A 382 -24.46 -17.55 1.06
CA GLN A 382 -25.61 -17.71 1.95
C GLN A 382 -25.23 -17.21 3.35
N LEU A 383 -25.83 -16.08 3.76
CA LEU A 383 -25.75 -15.58 5.13
C LEU A 383 -26.54 -16.51 6.07
N VAL A 384 -25.90 -16.94 7.16
CA VAL A 384 -26.48 -17.82 8.19
C VAL A 384 -26.10 -17.36 9.60
N GLY A 385 -26.85 -17.83 10.60
CA GLY A 385 -26.56 -17.61 12.02
C GLY A 385 -25.42 -18.49 12.56
N CYS A 386 -24.99 -18.22 13.81
CA CYS A 386 -23.97 -18.99 14.53
C CYS A 386 -24.37 -20.47 14.64
N LYS A 387 -25.60 -20.74 15.06
CA LYS A 387 -26.16 -22.08 15.22
C LYS A 387 -26.29 -22.80 13.87
N GLU A 388 -26.80 -22.13 12.84
CA GLU A 388 -26.95 -22.71 11.50
C GLU A 388 -25.59 -23.04 10.86
N MET A 389 -24.57 -22.17 11.03
CA MET A 389 -23.19 -22.47 10.66
C MET A 389 -22.67 -23.73 11.36
N GLY A 390 -22.94 -23.87 12.67
CA GLY A 390 -22.61 -25.07 13.44
C GLY A 390 -23.31 -26.33 12.93
N GLU A 391 -24.60 -26.25 12.61
CA GLU A 391 -25.36 -27.35 12.01
C GLU A 391 -24.81 -27.76 10.64
N GLU A 392 -24.34 -26.82 9.83
CA GLU A 392 -23.74 -27.13 8.52
C GLU A 392 -22.37 -27.80 8.63
N VAL A 393 -21.54 -27.41 9.61
CA VAL A 393 -20.29 -28.14 9.92
C VAL A 393 -20.61 -29.57 10.38
N LEU A 394 -21.60 -29.75 11.26
CA LEU A 394 -22.03 -31.08 11.74
C LEU A 394 -22.52 -31.99 10.60
N LYS A 395 -23.36 -31.47 9.69
CA LYS A 395 -23.84 -32.20 8.49
C LYS A 395 -22.67 -32.67 7.61
N SER A 396 -21.61 -31.87 7.51
CA SER A 396 -20.40 -32.22 6.75
C SER A 396 -19.59 -33.33 7.43
N ILE A 397 -19.49 -33.33 8.77
CA ILE A 397 -18.79 -34.37 9.56
C ILE A 397 -19.47 -35.74 9.46
N ASP A 398 -20.81 -35.79 9.55
CA ASP A 398 -21.60 -37.03 9.44
C ASP A 398 -21.64 -37.60 8.02
N THR A 399 -21.36 -36.77 7.00
CA THR A 399 -21.38 -37.22 5.60
C THR A 399 -20.22 -38.16 5.33
N LYS A 400 -20.52 -39.45 5.11
CA LYS A 400 -19.54 -40.50 4.76
C LYS A 400 -18.93 -40.26 3.37
N ILE A 401 -17.93 -39.38 3.28
CA ILE A 401 -17.11 -39.17 2.08
C ILE A 401 -16.47 -40.51 1.66
N PRO A 402 -16.79 -41.06 0.48
CA PRO A 402 -16.15 -42.28 -0.01
C PRO A 402 -14.68 -42.00 -0.32
N ALA A 403 -13.78 -42.90 0.08
CA ALA A 403 -12.33 -42.71 -0.05
C ALA A 403 -11.86 -42.37 -1.47
N ALA A 404 -12.58 -42.81 -2.51
CA ALA A 404 -12.29 -42.56 -3.92
C ALA A 404 -12.31 -41.07 -4.35
N VAL A 405 -12.91 -40.16 -3.56
CA VAL A 405 -12.88 -38.71 -3.86
C VAL A 405 -11.52 -38.09 -3.51
N ARG A 406 -10.73 -38.74 -2.65
CA ARG A 406 -9.52 -38.17 -2.03
C ARG A 406 -8.33 -38.01 -3.00
N ASP A 407 -8.26 -38.86 -4.03
CA ASP A 407 -7.07 -38.95 -4.91
C ASP A 407 -7.11 -37.99 -6.12
N ILE A 408 -8.28 -37.45 -6.47
CA ILE A 408 -8.47 -36.67 -7.72
C ILE A 408 -7.87 -35.26 -7.63
N PHE A 409 -7.77 -34.66 -6.43
CA PHE A 409 -7.28 -33.29 -6.26
C PHE A 409 -5.75 -33.14 -6.14
N MET A 410 -4.99 -34.24 -5.96
CA MET A 410 -3.52 -34.17 -5.84
C MET A 410 -2.76 -34.41 -7.16
N LEU A 411 -3.41 -34.88 -8.23
CA LEU A 411 -2.73 -35.54 -9.36
C LEU A 411 -2.56 -34.70 -10.64
N ILE A 412 -2.67 -33.36 -10.57
CA ILE A 412 -2.39 -32.47 -11.72
C ILE A 412 -1.31 -31.43 -11.38
N LYS A 413 -0.05 -31.89 -11.30
CA LYS A 413 1.15 -31.07 -11.54
C LYS A 413 2.38 -31.95 -11.82
N VAL A 414 3.17 -31.53 -12.81
CA VAL A 414 4.49 -32.05 -13.25
C VAL A 414 4.48 -33.33 -14.12
N GLN A 415 4.99 -33.15 -15.36
CA GLN A 415 5.46 -34.18 -16.33
C GLN A 415 4.37 -35.12 -16.91
N THR A 416 4.46 -35.61 -18.15
CA THR A 416 5.57 -35.61 -19.14
C THR A 416 5.18 -34.94 -20.48
N ALA A 417 6.06 -35.02 -21.50
CA ALA A 417 5.83 -34.47 -22.84
C ALA A 417 6.07 -35.52 -23.94
N SER A 418 5.53 -35.22 -25.13
CA SER A 418 5.78 -35.86 -26.45
C SER A 418 5.01 -37.15 -26.81
N GLN A 419 4.63 -37.22 -28.11
CA GLN A 419 4.02 -38.34 -28.87
C GLN A 419 2.59 -38.77 -28.44
N GLY A 420 1.62 -39.00 -29.34
CA GLY A 420 1.57 -38.74 -30.80
C GLY A 420 0.32 -39.33 -31.49
N THR A 421 -0.01 -38.82 -32.69
CA THR A 421 -0.81 -39.49 -33.75
C THR A 421 -2.38 -39.45 -33.71
N TYR A 422 -2.92 -38.40 -34.35
CA TYR A 422 -4.06 -38.35 -35.31
C TYR A 422 -5.32 -39.25 -35.21
N VAL A 423 -6.50 -38.58 -35.18
CA VAL A 423 -7.55 -38.58 -36.23
C VAL A 423 -8.16 -37.16 -36.26
N ILE A 424 -7.76 -36.24 -37.17
CA ILE A 424 -8.27 -36.03 -38.55
C ILE A 424 -9.77 -35.73 -38.66
N ILE A 425 -10.11 -34.46 -38.92
CA ILE A 425 -10.97 -34.04 -40.05
C ILE A 425 -10.54 -32.62 -40.48
N PHE A 426 -10.76 -32.33 -41.76
CA PHE A 426 -10.36 -31.19 -42.59
C PHE A 426 -10.63 -29.78 -42.00
N SER A 427 -9.95 -28.69 -42.43
CA SER A 427 -9.34 -28.46 -43.75
C SER A 427 -8.04 -27.59 -43.77
N SER A 428 -7.06 -28.06 -44.56
CA SER A 428 -6.12 -27.35 -45.48
C SER A 428 -5.63 -25.90 -45.25
N LEU A 429 -4.39 -25.51 -45.60
CA LEU A 429 -3.09 -26.22 -45.76
C LEU A 429 -1.94 -25.18 -45.89
N PHE A 430 -0.70 -25.67 -45.81
CA PHE A 430 0.60 -25.12 -46.25
C PHE A 430 0.61 -23.89 -47.19
N LEU A 431 1.57 -22.95 -47.08
CA LEU A 431 3.01 -23.21 -47.32
C LEU A 431 3.98 -22.36 -46.44
N LYS A 432 5.25 -22.79 -46.40
CA LYS A 432 6.35 -22.11 -45.68
C LYS A 432 7.14 -21.16 -46.58
N SER A 433 7.82 -20.22 -45.91
CA SER A 433 9.10 -19.58 -46.26
C SER A 433 9.10 -18.22 -46.97
N GLN A 434 10.19 -17.48 -46.66
CA GLN A 434 10.70 -16.23 -47.22
C GLN A 434 9.96 -14.91 -46.95
N ASN A 435 10.55 -14.19 -45.97
CA ASN A 435 10.90 -12.76 -46.01
C ASN A 435 9.80 -11.68 -45.93
N CYS A 436 9.97 -10.81 -44.91
CA CYS A 436 9.63 -9.38 -44.81
C CYS A 436 8.28 -8.83 -45.32
N ILE A 437 7.79 -7.80 -44.61
CA ILE A 437 6.49 -7.10 -44.80
C ILE A 437 5.33 -7.86 -44.12
N ILE A 438 4.23 -7.15 -43.85
CA ILE A 438 3.02 -7.59 -43.12
C ILE A 438 3.24 -7.80 -41.61
N ASN A 439 3.42 -6.69 -40.87
CA ASN A 439 2.96 -6.63 -39.47
C ASN A 439 2.42 -5.24 -39.09
N GLN A 440 1.43 -4.75 -39.86
CA GLN A 440 0.77 -3.44 -39.66
C GLN A 440 -0.77 -3.51 -39.55
N LYS A 441 -1.39 -4.70 -39.61
CA LYS A 441 -2.86 -4.84 -39.65
C LYS A 441 -3.54 -5.11 -38.29
N ALA A 442 -2.80 -5.15 -37.18
CA ALA A 442 -3.35 -5.46 -35.86
C ALA A 442 -3.91 -4.24 -35.07
N PHE A 443 -3.70 -3.01 -35.55
CA PHE A 443 -3.86 -1.79 -34.73
C PHE A 443 -5.21 -1.05 -34.88
N LEU A 444 -6.24 -1.68 -35.47
CA LEU A 444 -7.52 -1.02 -35.81
C LEU A 444 -8.77 -1.88 -35.46
N ARG A 445 -8.79 -2.52 -34.29
CA ARG A 445 -9.97 -3.24 -33.75
C ARG A 445 -10.13 -3.09 -32.23
N SER A 446 -10.26 -1.87 -31.73
CA SER A 446 -10.63 -1.63 -30.31
C SER A 446 -11.25 -0.26 -30.01
N SER A 447 -12.07 0.31 -30.92
CA SER A 447 -12.90 1.49 -30.61
C SER A 447 -14.03 1.72 -31.64
N LEU A 448 -15.13 2.30 -31.13
CA LEU A 448 -16.27 2.93 -31.83
C LEU A 448 -17.25 2.05 -32.66
N PHE A 449 -18.41 1.83 -32.03
CA PHE A 449 -19.79 1.75 -32.55
C PHE A 449 -20.10 1.46 -34.04
N HIS A 450 -21.06 0.54 -34.22
CA HIS A 450 -21.92 0.46 -35.40
C HIS A 450 -23.03 1.52 -35.34
N GLU A 451 -23.21 2.35 -36.37
CA GLU A 451 -24.55 2.59 -36.95
C GLU A 451 -24.55 3.26 -38.34
N SER A 452 -25.43 2.75 -39.22
CA SER A 452 -25.93 3.38 -40.47
C SER A 452 -24.96 3.68 -41.66
N ARG A 453 -25.56 4.10 -42.78
CA ARG A 453 -25.04 4.31 -44.17
C ARG A 453 -25.20 5.80 -44.54
N PRO A 454 -24.70 6.38 -45.68
CA PRO A 454 -24.29 5.73 -46.95
C PRO A 454 -23.01 6.30 -47.64
N SER A 455 -22.82 5.94 -48.90
CA SER A 455 -21.66 6.26 -49.77
C SER A 455 -21.80 7.56 -50.58
N PHE A 456 -20.71 8.32 -50.73
CA PHE A 456 -20.15 8.81 -52.03
C PHE A 456 -19.04 9.88 -51.83
N ALA A 457 -17.79 9.46 -51.62
CA ALA A 457 -16.57 10.29 -51.81
C ALA A 457 -15.31 9.39 -51.87
N SER A 458 -14.17 9.94 -52.30
CA SER A 458 -12.91 9.18 -52.38
C SER A 458 -12.32 8.88 -50.98
N PRO A 459 -11.83 7.65 -50.69
CA PRO A 459 -11.47 7.23 -49.34
C PRO A 459 -10.42 8.11 -48.65
N ASN A 460 -9.43 8.59 -49.40
CA ASN A 460 -8.28 9.32 -48.87
C ASN A 460 -8.65 10.73 -48.34
N LEU A 461 -9.75 11.33 -48.83
CA LEU A 461 -10.18 12.65 -48.37
C LEU A 461 -10.93 12.56 -47.03
N LEU A 462 -11.85 11.59 -46.93
CA LEU A 462 -12.70 11.36 -45.75
C LEU A 462 -11.89 10.98 -44.49
N PHE A 463 -10.79 10.23 -44.66
CA PHE A 463 -9.98 9.76 -43.54
C PHE A 463 -9.18 10.88 -42.85
N LEU A 464 -8.84 11.96 -43.56
CA LEU A 464 -8.16 13.12 -42.98
C LEU A 464 -9.14 14.07 -42.27
N THR A 465 -10.38 14.18 -42.78
CA THR A 465 -11.41 15.06 -42.19
C THR A 465 -11.86 14.63 -40.80
N SER A 466 -11.79 13.33 -40.46
CA SER A 466 -12.12 12.85 -39.10
C SER A 466 -11.00 13.05 -38.07
N ILE A 467 -9.75 13.26 -38.51
CA ILE A 467 -8.58 13.41 -37.62
C ILE A 467 -8.43 14.85 -37.14
N ASN A 468 -8.60 15.85 -38.02
CA ASN A 468 -8.58 17.26 -37.61
C ASN A 468 -9.37 18.18 -38.55
N PRO A 469 -10.49 18.78 -38.13
CA PRO A 469 -11.30 19.62 -39.00
C PRO A 469 -10.58 20.89 -39.49
N ARG A 470 -9.52 21.38 -38.81
CA ARG A 470 -8.75 22.54 -39.28
C ARG A 470 -7.81 22.23 -40.46
N LEU A 471 -7.48 20.96 -40.72
CA LEU A 471 -6.71 20.58 -41.91
C LEU A 471 -7.57 20.67 -43.19
N SER A 472 -8.89 20.49 -43.07
CA SER A 472 -9.82 20.54 -44.21
C SER A 472 -9.72 21.85 -44.99
N LEU A 473 -9.63 22.99 -44.27
CA LEU A 473 -9.64 24.33 -44.87
C LEU A 473 -8.38 24.59 -45.72
N ILE A 474 -7.20 24.13 -45.24
CA ILE A 474 -5.93 24.24 -45.97
C ILE A 474 -6.00 23.41 -47.26
N PHE A 475 -6.54 22.18 -47.17
CA PHE A 475 -6.68 21.29 -48.31
C PHE A 475 -7.67 21.85 -49.36
N LEU A 476 -8.83 22.36 -48.91
CA LEU A 476 -9.87 22.95 -49.78
C LEU A 476 -9.40 24.21 -50.52
N ILE A 477 -8.50 25.00 -49.91
CA ILE A 477 -7.91 26.17 -50.54
C ILE A 477 -6.94 25.77 -51.66
N TYR A 478 -6.17 24.68 -51.47
CA TYR A 478 -5.16 24.25 -52.45
C TYR A 478 -5.70 23.37 -53.59
N THR A 479 -6.80 22.64 -53.39
CA THR A 479 -7.40 21.78 -54.44
C THR A 479 -8.35 22.51 -55.40
N LYS A 480 -8.57 23.83 -55.23
CA LYS A 480 -9.34 24.66 -56.18
C LYS A 480 -8.62 24.80 -57.53
N GLY A 481 -8.80 23.81 -58.41
CA GLY A 481 -8.51 23.93 -59.84
C GLY A 481 -7.58 22.88 -60.46
N LYS A 482 -7.10 21.88 -59.71
CA LYS A 482 -6.33 20.76 -60.28
C LYS A 482 -6.78 19.40 -59.72
N SER A 483 -6.93 18.43 -60.61
CA SER A 483 -7.28 17.03 -60.32
C SER A 483 -6.08 16.22 -59.80
N GLY A 484 -5.28 16.81 -58.92
CA GLY A 484 -4.06 16.18 -58.41
C GLY A 484 -4.35 15.10 -57.37
N LEU A 485 -3.55 14.05 -57.37
CA LEU A 485 -3.48 13.12 -56.25
C LEU A 485 -2.74 13.78 -55.07
N MET A 486 -2.78 13.12 -53.91
CA MET A 486 -1.98 13.56 -52.75
C MET A 486 -0.46 13.61 -53.05
N ASP A 487 -0.05 12.87 -54.09
CA ASP A 487 1.31 12.79 -54.60
C ASP A 487 1.74 14.01 -55.46
N ASP A 488 0.88 15.01 -55.69
CA ASP A 488 1.19 16.23 -56.48
C ASP A 488 1.53 17.48 -55.64
N LEU A 489 1.37 17.45 -54.31
CA LEU A 489 1.62 18.62 -53.43
C LEU A 489 3.12 18.95 -53.31
N PRO A 490 3.58 20.20 -53.20
CA PRO A 490 4.97 20.52 -52.88
C PRO A 490 5.43 19.99 -51.51
N ASP A 491 6.66 19.44 -51.41
CA ASP A 491 7.23 18.87 -50.17
C ASP A 491 7.12 19.84 -48.96
N GLN A 492 7.36 21.14 -49.21
CA GLN A 492 7.30 22.19 -48.19
C GLN A 492 5.91 22.31 -47.54
N LEU A 493 4.83 22.18 -48.32
CA LEU A 493 3.45 22.22 -47.81
C LEU A 493 3.11 20.94 -47.04
N VAL A 494 3.65 19.79 -47.47
CA VAL A 494 3.48 18.53 -46.73
C VAL A 494 4.22 18.58 -45.39
N TRP A 495 5.40 19.20 -45.33
CA TRP A 495 6.11 19.47 -44.08
C TRP A 495 5.34 20.43 -43.16
N GLU A 496 4.75 21.52 -43.67
CA GLU A 496 3.90 22.40 -42.87
C GLU A 496 2.65 21.69 -42.32
N ILE A 497 2.00 20.84 -43.12
CA ILE A 497 0.86 20.03 -42.68
C ILE A 497 1.29 19.11 -41.54
N LEU A 498 2.38 18.36 -41.71
CA LEU A 498 2.90 17.43 -40.70
C LEU A 498 3.36 18.13 -39.41
N ASP A 499 3.96 19.32 -39.49
CA ASP A 499 4.43 20.10 -38.33
C ASP A 499 3.26 20.62 -37.46
N ARG A 500 2.13 20.96 -38.09
CA ARG A 500 0.89 21.33 -37.38
C ARG A 500 0.25 20.17 -36.60
N ILE A 501 0.60 18.91 -36.88
CA ILE A 501 0.06 17.73 -36.19
C ILE A 501 0.84 17.45 -34.90
N LYS A 502 0.41 18.08 -33.80
CA LYS A 502 1.11 18.01 -32.49
C LYS A 502 0.93 16.69 -31.72
N LYS A 503 -0.09 15.88 -32.00
CA LYS A 503 -0.29 14.58 -31.34
C LYS A 503 0.44 13.47 -32.10
N THR A 504 1.21 12.65 -31.39
CA THR A 504 1.96 11.53 -31.99
C THR A 504 1.06 10.50 -32.69
N ILE A 505 -0.14 10.24 -32.15
CA ILE A 505 -1.08 9.27 -32.73
C ILE A 505 -1.65 9.77 -34.06
N ASP A 506 -2.17 11.00 -34.11
CA ASP A 506 -2.63 11.67 -35.33
C ASP A 506 -1.53 11.70 -36.41
N ARG A 507 -0.28 12.00 -36.02
CA ARG A 507 0.87 12.02 -36.94
C ARG A 507 1.26 10.63 -37.43
N ASN A 508 1.11 9.59 -36.60
CA ASN A 508 1.28 8.20 -37.04
C ASN A 508 0.20 7.79 -38.05
N SER A 509 -1.06 8.19 -37.83
CA SER A 509 -2.15 7.94 -38.78
C SER A 509 -1.91 8.63 -40.13
N ALA A 510 -1.45 9.89 -40.12
CA ALA A 510 -1.06 10.59 -41.35
C ALA A 510 0.14 9.91 -42.06
N SER A 511 1.16 9.48 -41.31
CA SER A 511 2.33 8.72 -41.79
C SER A 511 2.00 7.34 -42.42
N LEU A 512 0.77 6.85 -42.23
CA LEU A 512 0.26 5.62 -42.81
C LEU A 512 -0.77 5.84 -43.95
N ALA A 513 -1.19 7.09 -44.20
CA ALA A 513 -2.24 7.40 -45.19
C ALA A 513 -1.77 7.28 -46.64
N CYS A 514 -0.51 7.61 -46.95
CA CYS A 514 0.09 7.37 -48.27
C CYS A 514 1.62 7.21 -48.21
N LYS A 515 2.20 6.63 -49.26
CA LYS A 515 3.66 6.39 -49.36
C LYS A 515 4.47 7.69 -49.29
N ARG A 516 3.98 8.78 -49.88
CA ARG A 516 4.69 10.06 -49.88
C ARG A 516 4.70 10.74 -48.50
N LEU A 517 3.58 10.69 -47.76
CA LEU A 517 3.56 11.12 -46.35
C LEU A 517 4.48 10.28 -45.48
N HIS A 518 4.53 8.96 -45.70
CA HIS A 518 5.45 8.06 -45.01
C HIS A 518 6.92 8.47 -45.22
N GLU A 519 7.34 8.66 -46.47
CA GLU A 519 8.72 9.04 -46.81
C GLU A 519 9.10 10.44 -46.29
N LEU A 520 8.19 11.41 -46.35
CA LEU A 520 8.45 12.77 -45.87
C LEU A 520 8.43 12.86 -44.33
N ASP A 521 7.56 12.13 -43.65
CA ASP A 521 7.57 12.01 -42.19
C ASP A 521 8.86 11.31 -41.70
N ASN A 522 9.33 10.26 -42.39
CA ASN A 522 10.59 9.60 -42.07
C ASN A 522 11.79 10.58 -42.10
N ARG A 523 11.79 11.53 -43.06
CA ARG A 523 12.82 12.59 -43.17
C ARG A 523 12.64 13.71 -42.13
N GLN A 524 11.41 14.12 -41.85
CA GLN A 524 11.10 15.32 -41.05
C GLN A 524 10.96 15.05 -39.54
N ARG A 525 10.68 13.82 -39.11
CA ARG A 525 10.31 13.52 -37.72
C ARG A 525 11.49 13.68 -36.75
N LYS A 526 11.41 14.75 -35.94
CA LYS A 526 12.38 15.10 -34.90
C LYS A 526 12.08 14.49 -33.51
N SER A 527 10.87 13.96 -33.29
CA SER A 527 10.44 13.45 -31.98
C SER A 527 9.81 12.07 -32.09
N LEU A 528 10.22 11.15 -31.20
CA LEU A 528 9.65 9.81 -31.02
C LEU A 528 9.07 9.67 -29.61
N ARG A 529 7.90 9.04 -29.50
CA ARG A 529 7.30 8.63 -28.23
C ARG A 529 6.89 7.16 -28.31
N VAL A 530 7.46 6.31 -27.46
CA VAL A 530 7.13 4.90 -27.31
C VAL A 530 6.36 4.76 -25.99
N GLY A 531 5.08 4.41 -26.06
CA GLY A 531 4.17 4.29 -24.90
C GLY A 531 3.72 2.86 -24.62
N CYS A 532 4.41 1.86 -25.15
CA CYS A 532 4.04 0.45 -25.15
C CYS A 532 5.28 -0.45 -25.17
N GLY A 533 5.09 -1.75 -24.89
CA GLY A 533 6.14 -2.76 -25.01
C GLY A 533 6.69 -2.86 -26.43
N LEU A 534 8.02 -2.92 -26.56
CA LEU A 534 8.71 -3.25 -27.81
C LEU A 534 9.13 -4.73 -27.73
N ASP A 535 8.90 -5.50 -28.79
CA ASP A 535 9.11 -6.95 -28.78
C ASP A 535 9.51 -7.48 -30.18
N PRO A 536 10.76 -7.97 -30.38
CA PRO A 536 11.92 -7.80 -29.50
C PRO A 536 12.31 -6.33 -29.29
N ALA A 537 12.73 -5.96 -28.08
CA ALA A 537 12.80 -4.55 -27.66
C ALA A 537 13.87 -3.74 -28.43
N ASN A 538 15.07 -4.29 -28.56
CA ASN A 538 16.23 -3.59 -29.10
C ASN A 538 16.19 -3.54 -30.63
N GLU A 539 15.76 -4.62 -31.26
CA GLU A 539 15.57 -4.74 -32.72
C GLU A 539 14.46 -3.82 -33.20
N ALA A 540 13.34 -3.74 -32.47
CA ALA A 540 12.26 -2.79 -32.78
C ALA A 540 12.72 -1.33 -32.61
N LEU A 541 13.53 -1.02 -31.59
CA LEU A 541 14.10 0.32 -31.42
C LEU A 541 15.11 0.65 -32.53
N MET A 542 15.97 -0.28 -32.91
CA MET A 542 16.90 -0.12 -34.04
C MET A 542 16.15 0.15 -35.35
N CYS A 543 15.03 -0.55 -35.60
CA CYS A 543 14.16 -0.27 -36.74
C CYS A 543 13.55 1.14 -36.70
N LEU A 544 13.17 1.64 -35.51
CA LEU A 544 12.65 2.99 -35.33
C LEU A 544 13.73 4.06 -35.54
N CYS A 545 14.95 3.87 -35.02
CA CYS A 545 16.08 4.78 -35.23
C CYS A 545 16.48 4.84 -36.71
N ASN A 546 16.60 3.69 -37.37
CA ASN A 546 16.92 3.62 -38.80
C ASN A 546 15.81 4.22 -39.70
N ARG A 547 14.55 4.17 -39.26
CA ARG A 547 13.42 4.82 -39.94
C ARG A 547 13.41 6.34 -39.77
N PHE A 548 13.91 6.84 -38.63
CA PHE A 548 13.88 8.26 -38.25
C PHE A 548 15.29 8.78 -37.92
N PRO A 549 16.17 8.99 -38.92
CA PRO A 549 17.58 9.36 -38.68
C PRO A 549 17.77 10.76 -38.08
N ASN A 550 16.74 11.62 -38.14
CA ASN A 550 16.77 13.00 -37.66
C ASN A 550 16.13 13.18 -36.27
N LEU A 551 16.11 12.12 -35.43
CA LEU A 551 15.58 12.21 -34.07
C LEU A 551 16.44 13.09 -33.17
N ILE A 552 15.78 14.09 -32.60
CA ILE A 552 16.29 15.07 -31.64
C ILE A 552 15.72 14.76 -30.24
N LYS A 553 14.48 14.28 -30.18
CA LYS A 553 13.78 13.91 -28.95
C LYS A 553 13.29 12.47 -28.96
N VAL A 554 13.55 11.74 -27.88
CA VAL A 554 13.06 10.37 -27.65
C VAL A 554 12.46 10.27 -26.25
N GLU A 555 11.19 9.87 -26.18
CA GLU A 555 10.54 9.46 -24.93
C GLU A 555 10.17 7.97 -25.00
N ILE A 556 10.61 7.19 -24.03
CA ILE A 556 10.24 5.78 -23.86
C ILE A 556 9.58 5.65 -22.48
N THR A 557 8.32 5.26 -22.47
CA THR A 557 7.47 5.19 -21.27
C THR A 557 6.73 3.85 -21.28
N TYR A 558 7.20 2.90 -20.46
CA TYR A 558 6.50 1.64 -20.27
C TYR A 558 5.39 1.81 -19.22
N SER A 559 4.17 1.37 -19.54
CA SER A 559 3.04 1.34 -18.64
C SER A 559 2.74 -0.10 -18.18
N GLY A 560 2.36 -0.26 -16.91
CA GLY A 560 2.00 -1.56 -16.33
C GLY A 560 3.15 -2.30 -15.62
N TRP A 561 2.79 -3.38 -14.93
CA TRP A 561 3.70 -4.21 -14.13
C TRP A 561 4.64 -5.05 -15.01
N MET A 562 5.86 -5.27 -14.55
CA MET A 562 6.92 -5.97 -15.31
C MET A 562 6.58 -7.44 -15.52
N SER A 563 6.63 -7.92 -16.77
CA SER A 563 6.59 -9.35 -17.05
C SER A 563 7.91 -10.04 -16.63
N LYS A 564 7.84 -11.30 -16.21
CA LYS A 564 9.02 -12.14 -15.90
C LYS A 564 9.85 -12.53 -17.14
N LEU A 565 9.65 -11.87 -18.29
CA LEU A 565 10.11 -12.31 -19.61
C LEU A 565 11.18 -11.40 -20.25
N GLY A 566 11.69 -10.38 -19.54
CA GLY A 566 12.81 -9.56 -20.02
C GLY A 566 12.52 -8.67 -21.23
N LYS A 567 11.24 -8.38 -21.53
CA LYS A 567 10.80 -7.65 -22.74
C LYS A 567 10.75 -6.12 -22.58
N GLN A 568 11.76 -5.52 -21.96
CA GLN A 568 11.91 -4.07 -21.82
C GLN A 568 13.28 -3.61 -22.32
N LEU A 569 13.43 -2.31 -22.54
CA LEU A 569 14.71 -1.70 -22.88
C LEU A 569 15.76 -1.94 -21.79
N ASP A 570 16.94 -2.37 -22.22
CA ASP A 570 18.12 -2.63 -21.40
C ASP A 570 19.29 -1.70 -21.81
N ASP A 571 20.50 -2.02 -21.33
CA ASP A 571 21.71 -1.24 -21.62
C ASP A 571 22.12 -1.29 -23.10
N LEU A 572 21.85 -2.39 -23.82
CA LEU A 572 22.07 -2.48 -25.27
C LEU A 572 21.09 -1.58 -26.03
N GLY A 573 19.86 -1.42 -25.52
CA GLY A 573 18.90 -0.45 -26.01
C GLY A 573 19.39 1.00 -25.96
N LEU A 574 20.18 1.37 -24.94
CA LEU A 574 20.82 2.69 -24.87
C LEU A 574 22.03 2.83 -25.79
N LEU A 575 22.80 1.76 -26.02
CA LEU A 575 23.87 1.74 -27.02
C LEU A 575 23.33 1.96 -28.45
N ILE A 576 22.13 1.44 -28.76
CA ILE A 576 21.45 1.68 -30.04
C ILE A 576 21.05 3.16 -30.16
N LEU A 577 20.57 3.79 -29.08
CA LEU A 577 20.26 5.22 -29.10
C LEU A 577 21.52 6.08 -29.27
N SER A 578 22.62 5.79 -28.57
CA SER A 578 23.85 6.58 -28.70
C SER A 578 24.47 6.50 -30.09
N ASN A 579 24.40 5.32 -30.73
CA ASN A 579 25.01 5.10 -32.03
C ASN A 579 24.15 5.58 -33.20
N ASN A 580 22.81 5.44 -33.12
CA ASN A 580 21.93 5.70 -34.25
C ASN A 580 21.23 7.08 -34.18
N CYS A 581 21.09 7.70 -33.01
CA CYS A 581 20.42 9.01 -32.85
C CYS A 581 21.43 10.16 -32.70
N LEU A 582 22.24 10.40 -33.74
CA LEU A 582 23.34 11.39 -33.77
C LEU A 582 22.92 12.87 -33.56
N PHE A 583 21.63 13.16 -33.37
CA PHE A 583 21.07 14.50 -33.12
C PHE A 583 20.30 14.59 -31.78
N LEU A 584 20.31 13.54 -30.95
CA LEU A 584 19.58 13.46 -29.69
C LEU A 584 20.00 14.58 -28.71
N THR A 585 19.07 15.50 -28.42
CA THR A 585 19.19 16.53 -27.37
C THR A 585 18.33 16.19 -26.15
N ASP A 586 17.20 15.51 -26.36
CA ASP A 586 16.18 15.25 -25.35
C ASP A 586 15.90 13.75 -25.22
N LEU A 587 16.27 13.15 -24.08
CA LEU A 587 15.93 11.76 -23.75
C LEU A 587 15.06 11.70 -22.49
N THR A 588 14.00 10.90 -22.52
CA THR A 588 13.15 10.62 -21.37
C THR A 588 12.89 9.12 -21.28
N LEU A 589 13.25 8.52 -20.15
CA LEU A 589 13.13 7.09 -19.87
C LEU A 589 12.23 6.92 -18.64
N SER A 590 11.04 6.37 -18.83
CA SER A 590 10.06 6.13 -17.77
C SER A 590 9.75 4.65 -17.62
N TYR A 591 9.88 4.13 -16.39
CA TYR A 591 9.70 2.72 -16.03
C TYR A 591 10.58 1.74 -16.81
N CYS A 592 11.77 2.19 -17.21
CA CYS A 592 12.78 1.38 -17.91
C CYS A 592 13.70 0.73 -16.87
N THR A 593 13.33 -0.47 -16.39
CA THR A 593 13.86 -1.01 -15.13
C THR A 593 15.03 -1.98 -15.27
N PHE A 594 15.41 -2.32 -16.51
CA PHE A 594 16.56 -3.17 -16.82
C PHE A 594 17.84 -2.38 -17.09
N ILE A 595 17.72 -1.07 -17.37
CA ILE A 595 18.82 -0.13 -17.58
C ILE A 595 19.62 0.08 -16.28
N THR A 596 20.94 0.02 -16.39
CA THR A 596 21.91 0.20 -15.31
C THR A 596 22.90 1.34 -15.62
N ASP A 597 23.89 1.52 -14.75
CA ASP A 597 25.00 2.47 -14.96
C ASP A 597 25.79 2.18 -16.24
N ALA A 598 25.82 0.93 -16.72
CA ALA A 598 26.45 0.58 -17.99
C ALA A 598 25.72 1.23 -19.18
N GLY A 599 24.38 1.23 -19.19
CA GLY A 599 23.58 1.91 -20.20
C GLY A 599 23.76 3.43 -20.20
N LEU A 600 23.89 4.04 -19.01
CA LEU A 600 24.23 5.46 -18.91
C LEU A 600 25.65 5.77 -19.42
N SER A 601 26.60 4.84 -19.30
CA SER A 601 27.96 5.03 -19.84
C SER A 601 27.97 5.15 -21.37
N TYR A 602 27.05 4.47 -22.08
CA TYR A 602 26.89 4.66 -23.53
C TYR A 602 26.32 6.04 -23.87
N LEU A 603 25.35 6.53 -23.09
CA LEU A 603 24.82 7.88 -23.25
C LEU A 603 25.86 8.99 -23.00
N ALA A 604 26.93 8.72 -22.24
CA ALA A 604 28.03 9.67 -22.06
C ALA A 604 28.75 10.05 -23.37
N SER A 605 28.59 9.27 -24.45
CA SER A 605 29.08 9.62 -25.79
C SER A 605 28.16 10.61 -26.55
N CYS A 606 26.92 10.82 -26.10
CA CYS A 606 25.92 11.67 -26.74
C CYS A 606 26.22 13.16 -26.48
N SER A 607 27.26 13.70 -27.13
CA SER A 607 27.76 15.07 -26.87
C SER A 607 26.74 16.20 -27.08
N LYS A 608 25.61 15.94 -27.76
CA LYS A 608 24.50 16.90 -27.98
C LYS A 608 23.39 16.81 -26.92
N LEU A 609 23.42 15.82 -26.02
CA LEU A 609 22.37 15.59 -25.03
C LEU A 609 22.31 16.76 -24.03
N SER A 610 21.25 17.55 -24.11
CA SER A 610 21.00 18.71 -23.25
C SER A 610 19.94 18.46 -22.19
N ALA A 611 19.03 17.50 -22.40
CA ALA A 611 17.99 17.13 -21.46
C ALA A 611 17.93 15.61 -21.27
N LEU A 612 18.12 15.15 -20.04
CA LEU A 612 17.85 13.76 -19.64
C LEU A 612 16.82 13.71 -18.51
N LYS A 613 15.82 12.84 -18.66
CA LYS A 613 14.80 12.59 -17.64
C LYS A 613 14.69 11.10 -17.34
N LEU A 614 15.00 10.71 -16.11
CA LEU A 614 15.01 9.34 -15.62
C LEU A 614 13.88 9.20 -14.59
N ASN A 615 12.81 8.49 -14.95
CA ASN A 615 11.62 8.32 -14.14
C ASN A 615 11.44 6.83 -13.81
N PHE A 616 11.61 6.43 -12.55
CA PHE A 616 11.56 5.04 -12.09
C PHE A 616 12.52 4.13 -12.88
N THR A 617 13.82 4.45 -12.83
CA THR A 617 14.93 3.63 -13.35
C THR A 617 15.74 3.06 -12.16
N PRO A 618 15.21 2.06 -11.44
CA PRO A 618 15.67 1.72 -10.09
C PRO A 618 17.08 1.10 -9.98
N ARG A 619 17.68 0.63 -11.08
CA ARG A 619 19.03 0.03 -11.06
C ARG A 619 20.18 1.03 -11.28
N ILE A 620 19.86 2.28 -11.58
CA ILE A 620 20.86 3.36 -11.78
C ILE A 620 21.32 3.89 -10.42
N THR A 621 22.62 4.15 -10.29
CA THR A 621 23.28 4.66 -9.07
C THR A 621 23.96 6.02 -9.32
N GLY A 622 24.51 6.61 -8.25
CA GLY A 622 25.31 7.84 -8.36
C GLY A 622 26.53 7.71 -9.29
N CYS A 623 27.08 6.49 -9.47
CA CYS A 623 28.20 6.24 -10.38
C CYS A 623 27.80 6.39 -11.86
N GLY A 624 26.62 5.88 -12.25
CA GLY A 624 26.08 6.07 -13.60
C GLY A 624 25.76 7.53 -13.90
N ILE A 625 25.19 8.26 -12.93
CA ILE A 625 24.95 9.70 -13.06
C ILE A 625 26.27 10.48 -13.22
N LEU A 626 27.30 10.17 -12.42
CA LEU A 626 28.62 10.80 -12.55
C LEU A 626 29.24 10.52 -13.93
N SER A 627 29.17 9.26 -14.40
CA SER A 627 29.72 8.85 -15.70
C SER A 627 29.05 9.58 -16.88
N LEU A 628 27.72 9.68 -16.84
CA LEU A 628 26.94 10.48 -17.80
C LEU A 628 27.39 11.94 -17.80
N VAL A 629 27.45 12.58 -16.62
CA VAL A 629 27.74 14.02 -16.49
C VAL A 629 29.18 14.38 -16.91
N VAL A 630 30.13 13.46 -16.78
CA VAL A 630 31.50 13.63 -17.30
C VAL A 630 31.55 13.69 -18.83
N GLY A 631 30.67 12.96 -19.52
CA GLY A 631 30.60 12.93 -20.99
C GLY A 631 29.66 13.96 -21.62
N CYS A 632 28.45 14.12 -21.06
CA CYS A 632 27.37 14.95 -21.58
C CYS A 632 27.56 16.46 -21.29
N LYS A 633 28.62 17.04 -21.86
CA LYS A 633 29.05 18.45 -21.69
C LYS A 633 28.11 19.52 -22.27
N ASN A 634 26.84 19.19 -22.53
CA ASN A 634 25.78 20.13 -22.93
C ASN A 634 24.52 19.99 -22.07
N LEU A 635 24.55 19.16 -21.01
CA LEU A 635 23.39 18.90 -20.15
C LEU A 635 22.95 20.17 -19.39
N THR A 636 21.77 20.69 -19.74
CA THR A 636 21.11 21.84 -19.10
C THR A 636 19.89 21.43 -18.28
N VAL A 637 19.31 20.24 -18.53
CA VAL A 637 18.15 19.71 -17.80
C VAL A 637 18.42 18.29 -17.31
N LEU A 638 18.29 18.04 -16.00
CA LEU A 638 18.38 16.71 -15.41
C LEU A 638 17.21 16.43 -14.46
N HIS A 639 16.40 15.43 -14.78
CA HIS A 639 15.33 14.93 -13.90
C HIS A 639 15.68 13.52 -13.40
N LEU A 640 15.68 13.33 -12.08
CA LEU A 640 15.81 12.06 -11.39
C LEU A 640 14.56 11.86 -10.51
N ILE A 641 13.61 11.07 -10.98
CA ILE A 641 12.34 10.82 -10.30
C ILE A 641 12.27 9.34 -9.93
N ARG A 642 12.16 9.02 -8.64
CA ARG A 642 12.13 7.64 -8.11
C ARG A 642 13.32 6.77 -8.55
N CYS A 643 14.51 7.36 -8.65
CA CYS A 643 15.76 6.67 -8.95
C CYS A 643 16.34 6.06 -7.66
N LEU A 644 15.76 4.94 -7.22
CA LEU A 644 15.88 4.44 -5.84
C LEU A 644 17.31 4.09 -5.39
N ASN A 645 18.21 3.71 -6.30
CA ASN A 645 19.59 3.32 -5.99
C ASN A 645 20.62 4.47 -6.15
N VAL A 646 20.17 5.71 -6.44
CA VAL A 646 21.05 6.89 -6.41
C VAL A 646 21.24 7.31 -4.95
N SER A 647 22.27 6.74 -4.31
CA SER A 647 22.58 6.90 -2.88
C SER A 647 23.86 7.68 -2.57
N SER A 648 24.63 8.03 -3.60
CA SER A 648 25.79 8.92 -3.53
C SER A 648 25.38 10.31 -4.03
N VAL A 649 26.10 11.37 -3.63
CA VAL A 649 25.76 12.78 -3.92
C VAL A 649 26.94 13.61 -4.44
N GLU A 650 28.11 12.99 -4.65
CA GLU A 650 29.33 13.63 -5.15
C GLU A 650 29.14 14.18 -6.58
N TRP A 651 28.23 13.56 -7.34
CA TRP A 651 27.83 14.02 -8.67
C TRP A 651 27.08 15.37 -8.64
N LEU A 652 26.48 15.79 -7.52
CA LEU A 652 25.94 17.15 -7.35
C LEU A 652 27.06 18.19 -7.27
N GLU A 653 28.14 17.91 -6.53
CA GLU A 653 29.30 18.79 -6.53
C GLU A 653 29.96 18.89 -7.91
N TYR A 654 29.98 17.78 -8.66
CA TYR A 654 30.52 17.76 -10.02
C TYR A 654 29.63 18.52 -11.01
N LEU A 655 28.30 18.32 -10.99
CA LEU A 655 27.34 19.11 -11.77
C LEU A 655 27.49 20.61 -11.51
N GLY A 656 27.60 21.01 -10.24
CA GLY A 656 27.84 22.40 -9.86
C GLY A 656 29.09 22.97 -10.50
N LYS A 657 30.20 22.22 -10.51
CA LYS A 657 31.50 22.62 -11.10
C LYS A 657 31.45 22.82 -12.62
N LEU A 658 30.44 22.30 -13.33
CA LEU A 658 30.26 22.56 -14.77
C LEU A 658 29.64 23.94 -15.05
N GLU A 659 28.92 24.52 -14.10
CA GLU A 659 28.13 25.76 -14.25
C GLU A 659 27.18 25.74 -15.48
N MET A 660 26.63 24.58 -15.89
CA MET A 660 25.79 24.44 -17.09
C MET A 660 24.30 24.20 -16.84
N LEU A 661 23.92 23.57 -15.71
CA LEU A 661 22.55 23.13 -15.51
C LEU A 661 21.60 24.30 -15.23
N GLU A 662 20.47 24.36 -15.95
CA GLU A 662 19.41 25.36 -15.78
C GLU A 662 18.18 24.78 -15.04
N GLU A 663 17.93 23.48 -15.12
CA GLU A 663 16.79 22.80 -14.50
C GLU A 663 17.22 21.48 -13.84
N LEU A 664 17.04 21.40 -12.52
CA LEU A 664 17.24 20.19 -11.72
C LEU A 664 15.90 19.75 -11.12
N SER A 665 15.56 18.48 -11.26
CA SER A 665 14.43 17.85 -10.57
C SER A 665 14.91 16.56 -9.91
N ILE A 666 14.84 16.48 -8.57
CA ILE A 666 15.18 15.29 -7.79
C ILE A 666 13.97 14.97 -6.92
N LYS A 667 13.30 13.84 -7.18
CA LYS A 667 12.04 13.51 -6.51
C LYS A 667 12.00 12.06 -6.06
N ASN A 668 11.71 11.81 -4.78
CA ASN A 668 11.60 10.47 -4.18
C ASN A 668 12.82 9.56 -4.50
N CYS A 669 14.03 10.12 -4.51
CA CYS A 669 15.26 9.38 -4.75
C CYS A 669 15.81 8.91 -3.40
N ARG A 670 15.55 7.64 -3.06
CA ARG A 670 15.49 7.11 -1.69
C ARG A 670 16.57 7.61 -0.73
N ALA A 671 17.84 7.71 -1.13
CA ALA A 671 18.93 8.02 -0.20
C ALA A 671 19.41 9.49 -0.20
N ILE A 672 18.85 10.35 -1.06
CA ILE A 672 19.10 11.80 -1.11
C ILE A 672 18.07 12.52 -0.22
N GLY A 673 18.53 13.35 0.72
CA GLY A 673 17.69 14.11 1.65
C GLY A 673 17.94 15.62 1.57
N GLU A 674 17.14 16.39 2.32
CA GLU A 674 17.22 17.86 2.39
C GLU A 674 18.60 18.40 2.77
N TRP A 675 19.38 17.63 3.53
CA TRP A 675 20.76 17.96 3.91
C TRP A 675 21.72 18.00 2.72
N ASP A 676 21.45 17.21 1.68
CA ASP A 676 22.28 17.14 0.46
C ASP A 676 22.12 18.40 -0.42
N LEU A 677 21.11 19.24 -0.16
CA LEU A 677 21.01 20.59 -0.77
C LEU A 677 22.20 21.49 -0.40
N ILE A 678 22.97 21.18 0.66
CA ILE A 678 24.23 21.89 0.98
C ILE A 678 25.29 21.72 -0.14
N LYS A 679 25.16 20.69 -0.99
CA LYS A 679 26.02 20.47 -2.16
C LYS A 679 25.74 21.46 -3.30
N LEU A 680 24.66 22.25 -3.21
CA LEU A 680 24.33 23.32 -4.16
C LEU A 680 25.19 24.58 -3.92
N GLY A 681 26.51 24.41 -4.01
CA GLY A 681 27.50 25.47 -3.80
C GLY A 681 27.63 26.48 -4.95
N SER A 682 28.76 27.19 -4.97
CA SER A 682 28.94 28.41 -5.79
C SER A 682 29.02 28.26 -7.31
N GLY A 683 28.95 27.03 -7.84
CA GLY A 683 28.90 26.76 -9.28
C GLY A 683 27.50 26.71 -9.89
N TRP A 684 26.44 26.62 -9.08
CA TRP A 684 25.05 26.47 -9.57
C TRP A 684 24.43 27.76 -10.14
N ARG A 685 25.25 28.71 -10.60
CA ARG A 685 24.89 30.09 -10.98
C ARG A 685 23.83 30.20 -12.08
N LYS A 686 23.75 29.22 -12.99
CA LYS A 686 22.77 29.17 -14.09
C LYS A 686 21.46 28.46 -13.75
N LEU A 687 21.34 27.89 -12.55
CA LEU A 687 20.14 27.14 -12.15
C LEU A 687 18.93 28.07 -12.05
N LYS A 688 17.97 27.91 -12.96
CA LYS A 688 16.72 28.68 -13.03
C LYS A 688 15.58 27.95 -12.32
N ARG A 689 15.53 26.63 -12.40
CA ARG A 689 14.48 25.80 -11.79
C ARG A 689 15.07 24.69 -10.94
N LEU A 690 14.65 24.62 -9.68
CA LEU A 690 14.95 23.53 -8.76
C LEU A 690 13.65 22.94 -8.23
N GLN A 691 13.44 21.65 -8.47
CA GLN A 691 12.36 20.88 -7.82
C GLN A 691 12.98 19.76 -6.99
N PHE A 692 12.70 19.73 -5.69
CA PHE A 692 13.29 18.79 -4.75
C PHE A 692 12.21 18.18 -3.85
N GLU A 693 12.05 16.87 -3.88
CA GLU A 693 11.02 16.13 -3.14
C GLU A 693 11.66 14.94 -2.41
N VAL A 694 11.66 15.00 -1.08
CA VAL A 694 12.17 13.93 -0.22
C VAL A 694 11.15 12.80 -0.14
N ASP A 695 11.62 11.55 -0.19
CA ASP A 695 10.76 10.39 -0.02
C ASP A 695 10.19 10.36 1.41
N ALA A 696 8.87 10.48 1.55
CA ALA A 696 8.19 10.50 2.83
C ALA A 696 8.45 9.23 3.67
N ASN A 697 8.70 8.08 3.03
CA ASN A 697 9.07 6.84 3.71
C ASN A 697 10.50 6.91 4.28
N TYR A 698 11.36 7.75 3.70
CA TYR A 698 12.76 7.89 4.11
C TYR A 698 12.99 9.03 5.12
N ARG A 699 12.04 9.96 5.27
CA ARG A 699 11.97 10.92 6.37
C ARG A 699 12.20 10.26 7.74
N TYR A 700 11.67 9.05 7.93
CA TYR A 700 11.81 8.25 9.15
C TYR A 700 13.14 7.49 9.27
N MET A 701 13.90 7.32 8.17
CA MET A 701 15.12 6.49 8.14
C MET A 701 16.43 7.24 8.47
N LYS A 702 16.42 8.58 8.54
CA LYS A 702 17.63 9.42 8.71
C LYS A 702 17.58 10.43 9.86
N VAL A 703 16.78 10.17 10.90
CA VAL A 703 16.70 11.04 12.12
C VAL A 703 18.05 11.16 12.86
N TYR A 704 18.98 10.23 12.65
CA TYR A 704 20.29 10.16 13.29
C TYR A 704 21.40 11.07 12.70
N ASP A 705 21.11 12.31 12.29
CA ASP A 705 22.17 13.29 11.95
C ASP A 705 21.91 14.70 12.53
N HIS A 706 21.46 14.76 13.79
CA HIS A 706 21.48 16.01 14.59
C HIS A 706 22.88 16.66 14.64
N LEU A 707 23.95 15.87 14.44
CA LEU A 707 25.33 16.33 14.33
C LEU A 707 25.62 17.14 13.04
N ALA A 708 24.70 17.17 12.06
CA ALA A 708 24.82 17.98 10.86
C ALA A 708 24.43 19.46 11.05
N VAL A 709 23.63 19.80 12.06
CA VAL A 709 22.96 21.12 12.18
C VAL A 709 23.95 22.29 12.26
N ASP A 710 25.15 22.09 12.82
CA ASP A 710 26.19 23.12 12.87
C ASP A 710 27.05 23.24 11.61
N ARG A 711 27.01 22.26 10.70
CA ARG A 711 27.69 22.35 9.40
C ARG A 711 27.00 23.36 8.46
N TRP A 712 25.73 23.72 8.71
CA TRP A 712 24.97 24.70 7.93
C TRP A 712 25.40 26.17 8.14
N GLN A 713 26.17 26.51 9.18
CA GLN A 713 26.47 27.91 9.53
C GLN A 713 27.25 28.74 8.48
N LYS A 714 27.76 28.14 7.39
CA LYS A 714 28.65 28.81 6.42
C LYS A 714 28.33 28.61 4.93
N TRP A 715 27.30 27.83 4.58
CA TRP A 715 27.02 27.47 3.17
C TRP A 715 25.76 28.18 2.66
N TRP A 716 25.94 29.13 1.74
CA TRP A 716 24.88 29.84 1.04
C TRP A 716 24.78 29.30 -0.39
N VAL A 717 23.58 29.08 -0.90
CA VAL A 717 23.32 28.74 -2.31
C VAL A 717 23.25 30.04 -3.14
N PRO A 718 24.23 30.37 -4.00
CA PRO A 718 24.28 31.67 -4.68
C PRO A 718 23.66 31.61 -6.07
N CYS A 719 22.44 31.08 -6.17
CA CYS A 719 21.71 30.95 -7.43
C CYS A 719 20.95 32.25 -7.75
N GLU A 720 21.68 33.32 -8.09
CA GLU A 720 21.05 34.60 -8.44
C GLU A 720 20.11 34.48 -9.66
N SER A 721 20.31 33.48 -10.53
CA SER A 721 19.44 33.17 -11.68
C SER A 721 18.20 32.33 -11.35
N MET A 722 17.97 31.92 -10.10
CA MET A 722 16.84 31.07 -9.74
C MET A 722 15.52 31.80 -9.92
N GLN A 723 14.59 31.18 -10.66
CA GLN A 723 13.25 31.67 -11.02
C GLN A 723 12.13 30.82 -10.38
N GLU A 724 12.33 29.51 -10.24
CA GLU A 724 11.37 28.58 -9.64
C GLU A 724 12.07 27.70 -8.60
N LEU A 725 11.52 27.68 -7.38
CA LEU A 725 11.90 26.74 -6.32
C LEU A 725 10.69 25.92 -5.87
N SER A 726 10.79 24.60 -5.95
CA SER A 726 9.85 23.67 -5.34
C SER A 726 10.58 22.80 -4.33
N LEU A 727 10.12 22.82 -3.08
CA LEU A 727 10.55 21.93 -2.00
C LEU A 727 9.34 21.16 -1.47
N VAL A 728 9.43 19.83 -1.45
CA VAL A 728 8.36 18.93 -1.02
C VAL A 728 8.91 17.96 0.03
N ASN A 729 8.16 17.71 1.09
CA ASN A 729 8.50 16.83 2.22
C ASN A 729 9.81 17.17 2.97
N CYS A 730 10.43 18.31 2.73
CA CYS A 730 11.71 18.70 3.34
C CYS A 730 11.58 19.04 4.84
N ILE A 731 12.65 18.84 5.61
CA ILE A 731 12.78 19.34 6.99
C ILE A 731 13.59 20.63 6.97
N ILE A 732 12.99 21.73 7.43
CA ILE A 732 13.60 23.06 7.45
C ILE A 732 14.09 23.34 8.87
N SER A 733 15.42 23.33 9.06
CA SER A 733 15.99 23.73 10.35
C SER A 733 15.71 25.22 10.62
N PRO A 734 15.17 25.59 11.80
CA PRO A 734 14.60 26.93 12.04
C PRO A 734 15.59 28.07 11.78
N GLY A 735 15.34 28.90 10.76
CA GLY A 735 16.23 30.02 10.40
C GLY A 735 17.60 29.63 9.83
N ARG A 736 17.83 28.35 9.49
CA ARG A 736 19.04 27.88 8.78
C ARG A 736 18.75 27.16 7.44
N GLY A 737 17.50 26.73 7.20
CA GLY A 737 17.15 26.01 5.96
C GLY A 737 16.83 26.93 4.79
N LEU A 738 15.57 27.35 4.68
CA LEU A 738 15.09 28.11 3.53
C LEU A 738 15.87 29.42 3.34
N ALA A 739 16.24 30.10 4.43
CA ALA A 739 17.05 31.31 4.39
C ALA A 739 18.46 31.10 3.75
N CYS A 740 19.12 29.96 3.96
CA CYS A 740 20.43 29.68 3.36
C CYS A 740 20.36 29.30 1.87
N ILE A 741 19.21 28.77 1.43
CA ILE A 741 18.90 28.54 0.00
C ILE A 741 18.54 29.87 -0.68
N LEU A 742 17.73 30.71 -0.04
CA LEU A 742 17.13 31.89 -0.66
C LEU A 742 17.90 33.21 -0.49
N GLY A 743 18.87 33.30 0.41
CA GLY A 743 19.57 34.55 0.75
C GLY A 743 20.23 35.32 -0.41
N LYS A 744 20.30 34.73 -1.62
CA LYS A 744 20.78 35.35 -2.87
C LYS A 744 19.83 35.20 -4.07
N CYS A 745 18.65 34.59 -3.93
CA CYS A 745 17.74 34.26 -5.05
C CYS A 745 16.86 35.46 -5.48
N LYS A 746 17.47 36.55 -5.96
CA LYS A 746 16.81 37.83 -6.30
C LYS A 746 15.81 37.76 -7.46
N ASN A 747 15.97 36.80 -8.36
CA ASN A 747 15.14 36.64 -9.57
C ASN A 747 14.01 35.60 -9.40
N LEU A 748 13.73 35.17 -8.16
CA LEU A 748 12.72 34.17 -7.88
C LEU A 748 11.32 34.71 -8.23
N GLU A 749 10.68 34.10 -9.22
CA GLU A 749 9.31 34.43 -9.65
C GLU A 749 8.28 33.45 -9.04
N LYS A 750 8.68 32.23 -8.67
CA LYS A 750 7.78 31.19 -8.16
C LYS A 750 8.38 30.42 -7.00
N ILE A 751 7.60 30.19 -5.95
CA ILE A 751 7.92 29.21 -4.91
C ILE A 751 6.74 28.29 -4.59
N HIS A 752 7.05 27.00 -4.37
CA HIS A 752 6.11 25.99 -3.90
C HIS A 752 6.75 25.20 -2.76
N LEU A 753 6.16 25.27 -1.56
CA LEU A 753 6.59 24.57 -0.35
C LEU A 753 5.47 23.64 0.11
N ASP A 754 5.69 22.33 0.10
CA ASP A 754 4.66 21.32 0.33
C ASP A 754 5.06 20.32 1.43
N ILE A 755 4.28 20.25 2.52
CA ILE A 755 4.52 19.43 3.72
C ILE A 755 5.98 19.63 4.23
N CYS A 756 6.45 20.89 4.15
CA CYS A 756 7.75 21.32 4.64
C CYS A 756 7.70 21.58 6.15
N VAL A 757 8.36 20.73 6.93
CA VAL A 757 8.35 20.76 8.40
C VAL A 757 9.30 21.84 8.93
N GLY A 758 8.94 22.53 10.03
CA GLY A 758 9.84 23.45 10.74
C GLY A 758 9.96 24.86 10.13
N LEU A 759 9.16 25.15 9.11
CA LEU A 759 9.05 26.47 8.48
C LEU A 759 8.48 27.50 9.46
N ARG A 760 9.02 28.73 9.47
CA ARG A 760 8.59 29.83 10.34
C ARG A 760 8.45 31.16 9.61
N ASP A 761 7.80 32.12 10.24
CA ASP A 761 7.67 33.50 9.76
C ASP A 761 9.02 34.10 9.32
N CYS A 762 10.07 33.97 10.12
CA CYS A 762 11.39 34.54 9.78
C CYS A 762 11.99 33.99 8.48
N ASP A 763 11.67 32.77 8.07
CA ASP A 763 12.11 32.16 6.82
C ASP A 763 11.33 32.75 5.62
N ILE A 764 10.02 32.99 5.77
CA ILE A 764 9.17 33.63 4.73
C ILE A 764 9.39 35.15 4.65
N ILE A 765 9.61 35.83 5.78
CA ILE A 765 10.00 37.25 5.83
C ILE A 765 11.34 37.44 5.11
N CYS A 766 12.31 36.53 5.33
CA CYS A 766 13.59 36.56 4.63
C CYS A 766 13.42 36.37 3.11
N LEU A 767 12.58 35.41 2.69
CA LEU A 767 12.20 35.22 1.28
C LEU A 767 11.64 36.51 0.67
N ALA A 768 10.63 37.10 1.32
CA ALA A 768 9.92 38.27 0.82
C ALA A 768 10.85 39.47 0.64
N GLN A 769 11.71 39.74 1.62
CA GLN A 769 12.72 40.80 1.58
C GLN A 769 13.84 40.61 0.53
N LYS A 770 13.94 39.44 -0.12
CA LYS A 770 14.93 39.16 -1.17
C LYS A 770 14.33 38.93 -2.56
N SER A 771 13.04 38.59 -2.63
CA SER A 771 12.38 38.07 -3.84
C SER A 771 11.28 39.01 -4.35
N SER A 772 11.59 40.30 -4.56
CA SER A 772 10.60 41.30 -5.02
C SER A 772 10.05 41.06 -6.45
N ASN A 773 10.57 40.06 -7.17
CA ASN A 773 10.03 39.57 -8.44
C ASN A 773 9.02 38.42 -8.29
N LEU A 774 8.68 37.99 -7.06
CA LEU A 774 7.80 36.87 -6.82
C LEU A 774 6.39 37.13 -7.39
N ARG A 775 5.98 36.24 -8.30
CA ARG A 775 4.66 36.20 -8.95
C ARG A 775 3.76 35.11 -8.41
N SER A 776 4.32 34.00 -7.92
CA SER A 776 3.54 32.87 -7.41
C SER A 776 4.10 32.33 -6.10
N ILE A 777 3.22 32.17 -5.11
CA ILE A 777 3.52 31.53 -3.84
C ILE A 777 2.53 30.39 -3.58
N SER A 778 3.04 29.20 -3.30
CA SER A 778 2.25 28.04 -2.89
C SER A 778 2.81 27.47 -1.60
N LEU A 779 1.97 27.39 -0.57
CA LEU A 779 2.31 26.87 0.76
C LEU A 779 1.28 25.78 1.14
N ARG A 780 1.74 24.56 1.39
CA ARG A 780 0.96 23.51 2.08
C ARG A 780 1.61 23.19 3.42
N VAL A 781 0.93 23.56 4.50
CA VAL A 781 1.42 23.45 5.88
C VAL A 781 1.11 22.05 6.42
N PRO A 782 2.09 21.32 7.01
CA PRO A 782 1.85 20.04 7.66
C PRO A 782 1.06 20.21 8.98
N SER A 783 0.27 19.21 9.37
CA SER A 783 -0.38 19.16 10.68
C SER A 783 0.62 18.81 11.80
N ASP A 784 0.43 19.41 12.99
CA ASP A 784 1.40 19.38 14.10
C ASP A 784 1.74 17.96 14.61
N PHE A 785 0.82 17.01 14.46
CA PHE A 785 0.97 15.62 14.91
C PHE A 785 1.97 14.79 14.08
N SER A 786 2.45 15.29 12.95
CA SER A 786 3.20 14.48 11.95
C SER A 786 4.59 13.99 12.39
N LEU A 787 5.19 14.54 13.46
CA LEU A 787 6.50 14.14 13.98
C LEU A 787 6.62 14.31 15.52
N PRO A 788 6.98 13.26 16.30
CA PRO A 788 7.26 13.37 17.74
C PRO A 788 8.37 14.36 18.13
N VAL A 789 9.20 14.78 17.16
CA VAL A 789 10.26 15.79 17.34
C VAL A 789 9.69 17.20 17.54
N LEU A 790 8.44 17.46 17.13
CA LEU A 790 7.81 18.79 17.17
C LEU A 790 7.24 19.17 18.55
N VAL A 791 7.16 18.24 19.52
CA VAL A 791 6.62 18.48 20.87
C VAL A 791 7.28 19.68 21.58
N ASN A 792 8.54 19.99 21.25
CA ASN A 792 9.28 21.12 21.79
C ASN A 792 9.43 22.33 20.83
N ASN A 793 8.85 22.30 19.63
CA ASN A 793 8.87 23.39 18.65
C ASN A 793 7.60 23.36 17.75
N PRO A 794 6.50 24.00 18.16
CA PRO A 794 5.29 24.10 17.32
C PRO A 794 5.56 24.93 16.06
N LEU A 795 4.76 24.69 15.01
CA LEU A 795 4.81 25.47 13.78
C LEU A 795 4.47 26.94 14.06
N ARG A 796 5.22 27.87 13.45
CA ARG A 796 5.07 29.32 13.64
C ARG A 796 5.08 30.06 12.31
N LEU A 797 4.05 29.80 11.52
CA LEU A 797 3.60 30.72 10.48
C LEU A 797 2.43 31.51 11.06
N THR A 798 2.48 32.83 10.92
CA THR A 798 1.46 33.78 11.36
C THR A 798 1.17 34.78 10.24
N ASP A 799 0.16 35.63 10.42
CA ASP A 799 -0.13 36.77 9.53
C ASP A 799 1.09 37.67 9.25
N GLU A 800 2.14 37.67 10.10
CA GLU A 800 3.36 38.44 9.86
C GLU A 800 4.12 37.98 8.60
N SER A 801 4.09 36.69 8.27
CA SER A 801 4.63 36.19 7.00
C SER A 801 3.81 36.68 5.79
N LEU A 802 2.47 36.66 5.88
CA LEU A 802 1.59 37.16 4.82
C LEU A 802 1.74 38.68 4.63
N LYS A 803 1.81 39.45 5.72
CA LYS A 803 2.09 40.90 5.71
C LYS A 803 3.45 41.21 5.06
N ALA A 804 4.51 40.45 5.40
CA ALA A 804 5.82 40.65 4.81
C ALA A 804 5.85 40.32 3.31
N VAL A 805 5.16 39.26 2.87
CA VAL A 805 4.95 38.96 1.45
C VAL A 805 4.20 40.12 0.77
N ALA A 806 3.07 40.55 1.33
CA ALA A 806 2.26 41.65 0.82
C ALA A 806 3.03 42.98 0.68
N GLN A 807 3.90 43.31 1.63
CA GLN A 807 4.71 44.53 1.64
C GLN A 807 5.89 44.51 0.64
N ASN A 808 6.47 43.34 0.36
CA ASN A 808 7.72 43.24 -0.42
C ASN A 808 7.52 42.64 -1.84
N CYS A 809 6.45 41.89 -2.07
CA CYS A 809 6.17 41.16 -3.32
C CYS A 809 5.02 41.81 -4.10
N SER A 810 5.17 43.09 -4.48
CA SER A 810 4.15 43.86 -5.22
C SER A 810 3.83 43.33 -6.64
N ARG A 811 4.53 42.29 -7.08
CA ARG A 811 4.33 41.56 -8.36
C ARG A 811 3.62 40.22 -8.19
N LEU A 812 3.12 39.90 -6.99
CA LEU A 812 2.45 38.64 -6.71
C LEU A 812 1.09 38.57 -7.45
N GLU A 813 0.94 37.55 -8.30
CA GLU A 813 -0.24 37.33 -9.16
C GLU A 813 -0.98 36.03 -8.81
N SER A 814 -0.34 35.08 -8.12
CA SER A 814 -0.87 33.73 -7.89
C SER A 814 -0.55 33.23 -6.47
N VAL A 815 -1.58 32.80 -5.73
CA VAL A 815 -1.48 32.41 -4.31
C VAL A 815 -2.21 31.09 -4.09
N ARG A 816 -1.52 30.11 -3.52
CA ARG A 816 -2.12 28.86 -3.04
C ARG A 816 -1.78 28.62 -1.58
N LEU A 817 -2.79 28.60 -0.72
CA LEU A 817 -2.67 28.22 0.70
C LEU A 817 -3.41 26.91 0.94
N SER A 818 -2.77 25.99 1.67
CA SER A 818 -3.29 24.66 1.94
C SER A 818 -2.88 24.19 3.33
N PHE A 819 -3.78 23.53 4.03
CA PHE A 819 -3.49 22.83 5.30
C PHE A 819 -3.68 21.33 5.10
N SER A 820 -2.74 20.52 5.61
CA SER A 820 -2.89 19.06 5.58
C SER A 820 -3.73 18.57 6.74
N ASP A 821 -4.68 17.71 6.41
CA ASP A 821 -5.78 17.27 7.25
C ASP A 821 -5.36 16.67 8.60
N GLY A 822 -6.27 16.81 9.56
CA GLY A 822 -6.27 16.21 10.88
C GLY A 822 -7.49 16.73 11.61
N GLU A 823 -8.18 15.88 12.38
CA GLU A 823 -9.31 16.35 13.19
C GLU A 823 -8.83 17.31 14.29
N PHE A 824 -9.77 18.11 14.83
CA PHE A 824 -9.56 19.31 15.66
C PHE A 824 -9.10 20.58 14.91
N PRO A 825 -9.59 21.78 15.31
CA PRO A 825 -9.18 23.03 14.71
C PRO A 825 -7.72 23.33 15.05
N SER A 826 -6.84 23.28 14.05
CA SER A 826 -5.45 23.72 14.16
C SER A 826 -5.37 25.14 14.70
N PHE A 827 -4.49 25.40 15.67
CA PHE A 827 -4.21 26.75 16.17
C PHE A 827 -3.87 27.67 14.99
N SER A 828 -4.70 28.69 14.76
CA SER A 828 -4.88 29.29 13.43
C SER A 828 -3.62 30.02 12.93
N SER A 829 -2.93 29.38 11.98
CA SER A 829 -1.67 29.90 11.43
C SER A 829 -1.88 31.14 10.57
N PHE A 830 -3.00 31.25 9.85
CA PHE A 830 -3.37 32.45 9.11
C PHE A 830 -4.81 32.84 9.45
N THR A 831 -5.01 34.10 9.83
CA THR A 831 -6.35 34.66 10.04
C THR A 831 -6.91 35.20 8.72
N LEU A 832 -8.22 35.43 8.69
CA LEU A 832 -8.86 36.10 7.56
C LEU A 832 -8.18 37.45 7.25
N ASN A 833 -7.80 38.22 8.29
CA ASN A 833 -7.16 39.51 8.12
C ASN A 833 -5.79 39.40 7.42
N GLY A 834 -5.00 38.35 7.71
CA GLY A 834 -3.72 38.10 7.02
C GLY A 834 -3.92 37.80 5.53
N ILE A 835 -4.91 36.96 5.21
CA ILE A 835 -5.27 36.58 3.83
C ILE A 835 -5.79 37.82 3.07
N LEU A 836 -6.71 38.59 3.66
CA LEU A 836 -7.27 39.79 3.04
C LEU A 836 -6.23 40.92 2.87
N THR A 837 -5.31 41.09 3.81
CA THR A 837 -4.18 42.05 3.67
C THR A 837 -3.38 41.76 2.40
N LEU A 838 -3.09 40.49 2.14
CA LEU A 838 -2.34 40.07 0.94
C LEU A 838 -3.13 40.32 -0.35
N ILE A 839 -4.43 40.03 -0.36
CA ILE A 839 -5.33 40.28 -1.51
C ILE A 839 -5.51 41.78 -1.80
N GLN A 840 -5.52 42.63 -0.76
CA GLN A 840 -5.67 44.08 -0.91
C GLN A 840 -4.39 44.78 -1.38
N MET A 841 -3.20 44.25 -1.04
CA MET A 841 -1.91 44.86 -1.35
C MET A 841 -1.26 44.34 -2.65
N CYS A 842 -1.60 43.13 -3.11
CA CYS A 842 -1.01 42.50 -4.29
C CYS A 842 -2.04 42.36 -5.44
N PRO A 843 -1.60 42.39 -6.72
CA PRO A 843 -2.46 42.22 -7.89
C PRO A 843 -2.84 40.73 -8.13
N ILE A 844 -3.48 40.10 -7.14
CA ILE A 844 -3.81 38.66 -7.17
C ILE A 844 -4.82 38.35 -8.28
N ARG A 845 -4.41 37.49 -9.22
CA ARG A 845 -5.20 36.95 -10.33
C ARG A 845 -5.71 35.54 -10.06
N GLU A 846 -4.93 34.74 -9.34
CA GLU A 846 -5.24 33.37 -8.98
C GLU A 846 -5.19 33.22 -7.46
N LEU A 847 -6.31 32.82 -6.86
CA LEU A 847 -6.38 32.45 -5.44
C LEU A 847 -6.87 31.02 -5.31
N ALA A 848 -6.10 30.18 -4.62
CA ALA A 848 -6.47 28.80 -4.32
C ALA A 848 -6.36 28.56 -2.81
N LEU A 849 -7.46 28.15 -2.19
CA LEU A 849 -7.56 27.85 -0.76
C LEU A 849 -7.97 26.38 -0.59
N ASP A 850 -7.16 25.61 0.12
CA ASP A 850 -7.43 24.22 0.47
C ASP A 850 -7.47 24.03 1.99
N HIS A 851 -8.63 23.63 2.52
CA HIS A 851 -8.84 23.35 3.94
C HIS A 851 -8.56 24.56 4.86
N VAL A 852 -8.82 25.78 4.37
CA VAL A 852 -8.55 27.04 5.07
C VAL A 852 -9.77 27.45 5.91
N TYR A 853 -9.87 26.91 7.13
CA TYR A 853 -10.98 27.18 8.07
C TYR A 853 -11.22 28.67 8.40
N SER A 854 -10.20 29.52 8.30
CA SER A 854 -10.34 30.96 8.57
C SER A 854 -10.99 31.75 7.42
N PHE A 855 -11.33 31.10 6.31
CA PHE A 855 -11.94 31.73 5.14
C PHE A 855 -13.40 31.26 4.95
N ASN A 856 -14.33 32.19 5.22
CA ASN A 856 -15.77 31.99 5.25
C ASN A 856 -16.50 33.03 4.37
N ASP A 857 -17.82 33.16 4.52
CA ASP A 857 -18.63 34.10 3.75
C ASP A 857 -18.20 35.57 3.88
N ILE A 858 -17.65 35.99 5.02
CA ILE A 858 -17.07 37.35 5.19
C ILE A 858 -15.80 37.50 4.33
N GLY A 859 -15.05 36.42 4.15
CA GLY A 859 -13.94 36.37 3.19
C GLY A 859 -14.41 36.45 1.74
N MET A 860 -15.54 35.81 1.41
CA MET A 860 -16.16 35.92 0.09
C MET A 860 -16.69 37.34 -0.18
N GLU A 861 -17.27 38.02 0.81
CA GLU A 861 -17.66 39.44 0.70
C GLU A 861 -16.45 40.35 0.44
N ALA A 862 -15.36 40.15 1.18
CA ALA A 862 -14.15 40.93 0.96
C ALA A 862 -13.52 40.71 -0.44
N LEU A 863 -13.72 39.54 -1.06
CA LEU A 863 -13.31 39.29 -2.45
C LEU A 863 -14.10 40.12 -3.49
N CYS A 864 -15.27 40.69 -3.16
CA CYS A 864 -15.95 41.65 -4.04
C CYS A 864 -15.07 42.89 -4.35
N SER A 865 -14.09 43.20 -3.49
CA SER A 865 -13.12 44.28 -3.72
C SER A 865 -11.88 43.86 -4.53
N ALA A 866 -11.71 42.57 -4.85
CA ALA A 866 -10.51 42.05 -5.51
C ALA A 866 -10.51 42.32 -7.03
N GLN A 867 -10.12 43.54 -7.42
CA GLN A 867 -10.18 44.04 -8.81
C GLN A 867 -9.41 43.22 -9.86
N TYR A 868 -8.46 42.39 -9.45
CA TYR A 868 -7.59 41.60 -10.35
C TYR A 868 -7.93 40.11 -10.40
N LEU A 869 -8.81 39.61 -9.53
CA LEU A 869 -9.03 38.18 -9.35
C LEU A 869 -9.77 37.58 -10.55
N GLN A 870 -9.13 36.62 -11.22
CA GLN A 870 -9.60 35.98 -12.45
C GLN A 870 -9.94 34.49 -12.21
N THR A 871 -9.15 33.80 -11.37
CA THR A 871 -9.37 32.40 -10.97
C THR A 871 -9.50 32.30 -9.45
N LEU A 872 -10.58 31.67 -9.00
CA LEU A 872 -10.78 31.25 -7.60
C LEU A 872 -10.93 29.74 -7.54
N GLU A 873 -10.18 29.10 -6.66
CA GLU A 873 -10.24 27.67 -6.37
C GLU A 873 -10.45 27.46 -4.86
N LEU A 874 -11.55 26.80 -4.52
CA LEU A 874 -11.94 26.49 -3.15
C LEU A 874 -12.00 24.97 -3.00
N VAL A 875 -11.17 24.43 -2.11
CA VAL A 875 -11.06 22.99 -1.86
C VAL A 875 -11.29 22.74 -0.37
N ARG A 876 -12.29 21.95 -0.01
CA ARG A 876 -12.60 21.58 1.39
C ARG A 876 -12.80 22.79 2.33
N CYS A 877 -13.23 23.93 1.78
CA CYS A 877 -13.62 25.12 2.53
C CYS A 877 -15.06 24.94 3.03
N GLN A 878 -15.22 24.49 4.27
CA GLN A 878 -16.53 24.12 4.83
C GLN A 878 -17.31 25.30 5.44
N GLU A 879 -16.61 26.38 5.80
CA GLU A 879 -17.20 27.61 6.38
C GLU A 879 -17.78 28.57 5.32
N ILE A 880 -17.96 28.11 4.08
CA ILE A 880 -18.57 28.90 2.98
C ILE A 880 -19.95 28.32 2.71
N SER A 881 -20.98 29.17 2.79
CA SER A 881 -22.37 28.83 2.51
C SER A 881 -22.80 29.24 1.11
N ASP A 882 -24.06 28.94 0.77
CA ASP A 882 -24.70 29.49 -0.42
C ASP A 882 -24.72 31.03 -0.43
N GLU A 883 -24.82 31.70 0.72
CA GLU A 883 -24.82 33.17 0.77
C GLU A 883 -23.47 33.74 0.28
N GLY A 884 -22.35 33.20 0.76
CA GLY A 884 -21.02 33.58 0.27
C GLY A 884 -20.76 33.17 -1.17
N LEU A 885 -21.29 32.03 -1.63
CA LEU A 885 -21.14 31.59 -3.02
C LEU A 885 -21.92 32.49 -4.00
N GLN A 886 -23.08 33.02 -3.61
CA GLN A 886 -23.86 33.96 -4.43
C GLN A 886 -23.10 35.27 -4.72
N LEU A 887 -22.19 35.69 -3.83
CA LEU A 887 -21.36 36.89 -4.00
C LEU A 887 -20.39 36.80 -5.18
N VAL A 888 -20.10 35.59 -5.70
CA VAL A 888 -19.30 35.39 -6.93
C VAL A 888 -19.91 36.15 -8.12
N SER A 889 -21.22 36.36 -8.14
CA SER A 889 -21.91 37.19 -9.14
C SER A 889 -21.42 38.65 -9.16
N GLN A 890 -20.87 39.16 -8.05
CA GLN A 890 -20.45 40.55 -7.87
C GLN A 890 -18.95 40.79 -8.18
N PHE A 891 -18.09 39.75 -8.10
CA PHE A 891 -16.62 39.90 -8.21
C PHE A 891 -16.17 40.55 -9.54
N PRO A 892 -15.30 41.59 -9.57
CA PRO A 892 -15.11 42.43 -10.75
C PRO A 892 -14.55 41.78 -12.02
N GLN A 893 -13.69 40.75 -11.89
CA GLN A 893 -12.96 40.14 -13.02
C GLN A 893 -12.96 38.60 -13.03
N LEU A 894 -13.71 37.95 -12.13
CA LEU A 894 -13.68 36.50 -11.99
C LEU A 894 -14.28 35.80 -13.22
N CYS A 895 -13.48 34.94 -13.85
CA CYS A 895 -13.83 34.19 -15.05
C CYS A 895 -13.68 32.66 -14.90
N VAL A 896 -12.94 32.20 -13.89
CA VAL A 896 -12.80 30.78 -13.55
C VAL A 896 -13.15 30.56 -12.07
N LEU A 897 -14.10 29.66 -11.82
CA LEU A 897 -14.40 29.15 -10.48
C LEU A 897 -14.15 27.64 -10.44
N ARG A 898 -13.46 27.17 -9.39
CA ARG A 898 -13.29 25.76 -9.07
C ARG A 898 -13.77 25.51 -7.65
N LEU A 899 -14.67 24.56 -7.48
CA LEU A 899 -15.15 24.07 -6.18
C LEU A 899 -14.79 22.58 -6.08
N SER A 900 -14.20 22.15 -4.97
CA SER A 900 -14.00 20.72 -4.72
C SER A 900 -14.18 20.36 -3.26
N LYS A 901 -14.98 19.33 -2.98
CA LYS A 901 -15.21 18.77 -1.63
C LYS A 901 -15.69 19.80 -0.59
N CYS A 902 -16.32 20.88 -1.04
CA CYS A 902 -17.01 21.84 -0.17
C CYS A 902 -18.42 21.31 0.14
N LEU A 903 -18.77 21.28 1.43
CA LEU A 903 -20.00 20.67 1.95
C LEU A 903 -21.12 21.70 2.18
N GLY A 904 -20.78 22.96 2.45
CA GLY A 904 -21.74 24.04 2.77
C GLY A 904 -22.41 24.72 1.58
N VAL A 905 -22.09 24.29 0.35
CA VAL A 905 -22.57 24.92 -0.91
C VAL A 905 -23.43 23.96 -1.72
N THR A 906 -24.52 24.49 -2.27
CA THR A 906 -25.58 23.74 -2.97
C THR A 906 -25.87 24.34 -4.36
N ASP A 907 -26.87 23.78 -5.06
CA ASP A 907 -27.44 24.36 -6.27
C ASP A 907 -27.97 25.81 -6.05
N ASP A 908 -28.36 26.18 -4.82
CA ASP A 908 -28.88 27.51 -4.49
C ASP A 908 -27.81 28.60 -4.49
N GLY A 909 -26.57 28.29 -4.12
CA GLY A 909 -25.43 29.21 -4.17
C GLY A 909 -25.04 29.60 -5.60
N LEU A 910 -25.27 28.72 -6.57
CA LEU A 910 -24.95 28.94 -7.99
C LEU A 910 -26.02 29.74 -8.75
N LYS A 911 -27.24 29.89 -8.21
CA LYS A 911 -28.38 30.53 -8.91
C LYS A 911 -28.07 31.88 -9.58
N PRO A 912 -27.35 32.84 -8.95
CA PRO A 912 -27.06 34.13 -9.58
C PRO A 912 -26.09 34.08 -10.77
N LEU A 913 -25.41 32.95 -10.97
CA LEU A 913 -24.49 32.75 -12.10
C LEU A 913 -25.20 32.17 -13.33
N VAL A 914 -26.32 31.48 -13.14
CA VAL A 914 -27.08 30.82 -14.22
C VAL A 914 -27.61 31.86 -15.22
N GLY A 915 -27.19 31.74 -16.48
CA GLY A 915 -27.55 32.67 -17.55
C GLY A 915 -26.82 34.01 -17.54
N SER A 916 -25.93 34.26 -16.55
CA SER A 916 -25.08 35.46 -16.51
C SER A 916 -23.98 35.44 -17.57
N TYR A 917 -23.53 34.23 -17.96
CA TYR A 917 -22.35 33.96 -18.80
C TYR A 917 -21.04 34.62 -18.32
N LYS A 918 -21.00 35.04 -17.04
CA LYS A 918 -19.86 35.71 -16.41
C LYS A 918 -18.62 34.82 -16.35
N LEU A 919 -18.81 33.59 -15.87
CA LEU A 919 -17.74 32.59 -15.83
C LEU A 919 -17.51 31.99 -17.22
N GLU A 920 -16.25 31.92 -17.63
CA GLU A 920 -15.82 31.14 -18.79
C GLU A 920 -15.68 29.66 -18.44
N LEU A 921 -15.25 29.36 -17.22
CA LEU A 921 -15.14 27.99 -16.70
C LEU A 921 -15.70 27.87 -15.28
N LEU A 922 -16.61 26.93 -15.09
CA LEU A 922 -16.94 26.35 -13.78
C LEU A 922 -16.42 24.90 -13.74
N ALA A 923 -15.73 24.54 -12.66
CA ALA A 923 -15.43 23.15 -12.33
C ALA A 923 -15.96 22.83 -10.93
N VAL A 924 -16.71 21.74 -10.80
CA VAL A 924 -17.22 21.21 -9.53
C VAL A 924 -16.81 19.75 -9.44
N ASP A 925 -15.88 19.45 -8.52
CA ASP A 925 -15.28 18.13 -8.33
C ASP A 925 -15.58 17.61 -6.92
N ASP A 926 -16.52 16.68 -6.82
CA ASP A 926 -16.89 15.93 -5.61
C ASP A 926 -17.53 16.77 -4.48
N CYS A 927 -18.22 17.89 -4.79
CA CYS A 927 -19.12 18.57 -3.84
C CYS A 927 -20.47 17.83 -3.76
N PRO A 928 -20.92 17.32 -2.59
CA PRO A 928 -22.08 16.41 -2.53
C PRO A 928 -23.45 17.11 -2.66
N GLN A 929 -23.57 18.39 -2.30
CA GLN A 929 -24.85 19.11 -2.32
C GLN A 929 -25.08 19.93 -3.61
N ILE A 930 -24.11 19.95 -4.53
CA ILE A 930 -24.27 20.50 -5.89
C ILE A 930 -24.57 19.36 -6.86
N SER A 931 -25.59 19.53 -7.69
CA SER A 931 -26.01 18.58 -8.72
C SER A 931 -25.49 18.94 -10.11
N GLU A 932 -25.46 17.95 -11.01
CA GLU A 932 -25.19 18.17 -12.45
C GLU A 932 -26.22 19.13 -13.08
N ARG A 933 -27.37 19.39 -12.45
CA ARG A 933 -28.38 20.35 -12.94
C ARG A 933 -28.10 21.77 -12.47
N GLY A 934 -27.70 21.98 -11.21
CA GLY A 934 -27.42 23.33 -10.67
C GLY A 934 -26.26 24.04 -11.35
N VAL A 935 -25.29 23.29 -11.88
CA VAL A 935 -24.16 23.85 -12.66
C VAL A 935 -24.53 24.26 -14.09
N GLN A 936 -25.72 23.88 -14.62
CA GLN A 936 -26.06 24.14 -16.02
C GLN A 936 -26.33 25.62 -16.29
N GLY A 937 -25.63 26.17 -17.28
CA GLY A 937 -25.75 27.59 -17.65
C GLY A 937 -25.06 28.58 -16.70
N ALA A 938 -24.40 28.11 -15.63
CA ALA A 938 -23.63 28.95 -14.70
C ALA A 938 -22.30 29.47 -15.30
N ALA A 939 -21.78 28.82 -16.36
CA ALA A 939 -20.57 29.21 -17.08
C ALA A 939 -20.64 28.83 -18.56
N LYS A 940 -19.77 29.43 -19.39
CA LYS A 940 -19.63 29.10 -20.83
C LYS A 940 -19.11 27.67 -21.05
N SER A 941 -18.27 27.18 -20.14
CA SER A 941 -17.79 25.81 -20.06
C SER A 941 -18.01 25.30 -18.64
N VAL A 942 -18.56 24.10 -18.51
CA VAL A 942 -18.84 23.47 -17.22
C VAL A 942 -18.15 22.11 -17.17
N THR A 943 -17.54 21.80 -16.03
CA THR A 943 -16.93 20.51 -15.71
C THR A 943 -17.56 20.03 -14.41
N PHE A 944 -18.16 18.84 -14.40
CA PHE A 944 -18.78 18.26 -13.22
C PHE A 944 -18.25 16.83 -13.05
N LYS A 945 -17.77 16.52 -11.85
CA LYS A 945 -17.39 15.17 -11.42
C LYS A 945 -17.93 14.96 -10.01
N GLN A 946 -18.42 13.75 -9.73
CA GLN A 946 -18.87 13.39 -8.39
C GLN A 946 -18.45 11.96 -8.06
N ASP A 947 -17.53 11.86 -7.10
CA ASP A 947 -16.88 10.63 -6.65
C ASP A 947 -16.75 10.73 -5.13
N LEU A 948 -17.82 10.38 -4.42
CA LEU A 948 -17.95 10.62 -2.97
C LEU A 948 -17.19 9.58 -2.13
N SER A 949 -16.28 8.80 -2.73
CA SER A 949 -15.46 7.76 -2.07
C SER A 949 -14.42 8.31 -1.08
N TRP A 950 -14.48 9.60 -0.75
CA TRP A 950 -13.66 10.27 0.28
C TRP A 950 -14.50 10.69 1.50
N MET A 951 -15.82 10.51 1.44
CA MET A 951 -16.76 10.71 2.56
C MET A 951 -17.00 9.40 3.34
N TYR A 952 -16.32 8.33 2.94
CA TYR A 952 -16.35 6.97 3.48
C TYR A 952 -14.92 6.48 3.68
#